data_AF-A0A4Q2D6K9-F1
#
_entry.id   AF-A0A4Q2D6K9-F1
#
_cell.length_a   1.000
_cell.length_b   1.000
_cell.length_c   1.000
_cell.angle_alpha   90.00
_cell.angle_beta   90.00
_cell.angle_gamma   90.00
#
_symmetry.space_group_name_H-M   'P 1'
#
loop_
_entity.id
_entity.type
_entity.pdbx_description
1 polymer ?
#
loop_
_entity_poly.entity_id
_entity_poly.type
_entity_poly.pdbx_seq_one_letter_code
_entity_poly.pdbx_strand_id
1 'polypeptide(L)'
;MFPSKLVTHPLKRTIKPCVYIPCISPPWNTCARAVRAFAQSTMQRRSASPGRPGPPPRNSNVPSSPAENVGDECRLPRPLDELGEAEIDALAKNSECRIYNINGQLFYSPNTSRDVRLPERWPEGLKENILKRQGVELRDFQRPSWYHPKYRFLPYVPIHAFFEDLICAPLRRKFEEESDFVLNYMGNWTMPPDVIEEWLAIQKQLLWLITWCHSYKSPGQRELRYASDVGFQRSFLKVEHGVALVRRSKNWFMMLFSYATWILSDHNIFSNPDRENSGLWKSLIEHVDVEFLRCFVNSTIVAISPQIPRVGCFFDLASYSPEDLGRTGRQLIRFIYSSIPVWYPLNSDTDAIFKHRAFERFRPPPELIEKFEADRSAPIPRAPMYADRDILDKWRNEVAEETSKPSKSWEVFFESREQSHARRLAKETKRQRQRRLDMEKHAATSWSDTSAFFKWVLNANTGVHVRTRLTKNEESPASPPPTPERYYGWEAATVLPGNIGKRIPFLFGLDFTDLPSASYEFEANKYLYRAFGGKEQPKPLPKTAINESLHSFFNALPHALPLDSAPEIPRSDLLPLRPFLLNELRNSITYHNGSYIIATPGDLRIVVFHPSAAIFCVRLMDRDFDHVVLSLYRHGIRFNVCIELSTPPPPPPAGHIFPIVPIRLPEGTVLDKGVYDNSLTAGKLYLVGHRRRAALLSGGLVSRIAQDMIGSPAECERLIFQHPSPNVLGSALNVIVDLGDGRFLYDDVLETVEKDYLLGIHYVTR
;
A
#
# COMPACT_ATOMS: atom_id res chain seq x y z
N MET A 1 -71.88 50.29 1.65
CA MET A 1 -73.11 50.16 0.83
C MET A 1 -72.71 49.86 -0.61
N PHE A 2 -73.38 48.88 -1.24
CA PHE A 2 -73.26 48.41 -2.64
C PHE A 2 -73.45 49.54 -3.69
N PRO A 3 -73.08 49.40 -5.00
CA PRO A 3 -73.29 48.24 -5.92
C PRO A 3 -72.06 47.82 -6.79
N SER A 4 -71.79 46.53 -7.11
CA SER A 4 -72.36 45.61 -8.15
C SER A 4 -72.37 46.20 -9.58
N LYS A 5 -71.93 45.60 -10.69
CA LYS A 5 -71.59 44.22 -11.13
C LYS A 5 -70.93 44.33 -12.53
N LEU A 6 -69.85 43.59 -12.80
CA LEU A 6 -69.74 42.65 -13.93
C LEU A 6 -68.40 41.90 -13.88
N VAL A 7 -68.49 40.61 -14.16
CA VAL A 7 -67.59 39.54 -13.75
C VAL A 7 -66.76 39.10 -14.94
N THR A 8 -65.43 39.15 -14.82
CA THR A 8 -64.51 38.23 -15.52
C THR A 8 -63.35 37.92 -14.57
N HIS A 9 -63.24 36.65 -14.15
CA HIS A 9 -62.19 36.17 -13.24
C HIS A 9 -61.08 35.49 -14.07
N PRO A 10 -59.79 35.72 -13.76
CA PRO A 10 -58.70 34.92 -14.31
C PRO A 10 -58.52 33.62 -13.51
N LEU A 11 -58.31 32.54 -14.25
CA LEU A 11 -58.05 31.17 -13.78
C LEU A 11 -56.85 31.11 -12.81
N LYS A 12 -57.15 30.87 -11.54
CA LYS A 12 -56.22 30.28 -10.57
C LYS A 12 -55.97 28.81 -10.99
N ARG A 13 -54.76 28.49 -11.44
CA ARG A 13 -54.28 27.10 -11.48
C ARG A 13 -53.94 26.66 -10.05
N THR A 14 -54.86 25.94 -9.46
CA THR A 14 -54.65 25.07 -8.31
C THR A 14 -53.64 23.98 -8.70
N ILE A 15 -52.46 24.02 -8.09
CA ILE A 15 -51.52 22.90 -8.08
C ILE A 15 -52.17 21.81 -7.23
N LYS A 16 -52.55 20.70 -7.85
CA LYS A 16 -52.98 19.48 -7.15
C LYS A 16 -51.82 18.95 -6.31
N PRO A 17 -52.03 18.50 -5.06
CA PRO A 17 -51.02 17.76 -4.34
C PRO A 17 -50.80 16.42 -5.06
N CYS A 18 -49.57 16.18 -5.51
CA CYS A 18 -49.17 14.87 -6.01
C CYS A 18 -49.27 13.87 -4.85
N VAL A 19 -50.05 12.82 -5.09
CA VAL A 19 -50.17 11.65 -4.23
C VAL A 19 -48.81 10.97 -4.18
N TYR A 20 -48.13 11.06 -3.04
CA TYR A 20 -46.96 10.27 -2.72
C TYR A 20 -47.37 8.80 -2.61
N ILE A 21 -46.83 7.95 -3.48
CA ILE A 21 -46.83 6.50 -3.27
C ILE A 21 -45.61 6.21 -2.39
N PRO A 22 -45.78 5.75 -1.13
CA PRO A 22 -44.65 5.29 -0.34
C PRO A 22 -44.19 3.95 -0.90
N CYS A 23 -42.99 3.89 -1.46
CA CYS A 23 -42.26 2.63 -1.54
C CYS A 23 -41.96 2.21 -0.09
N ILE A 24 -42.74 1.25 0.41
CA ILE A 24 -42.53 0.60 1.70
C ILE A 24 -41.29 -0.28 1.56
N SER A 25 -40.12 0.28 1.83
CA SER A 25 -38.99 -0.49 2.34
C SER A 25 -39.35 -0.97 3.76
N PRO A 26 -39.03 -2.21 4.17
CA PRO A 26 -39.37 -2.69 5.50
C PRO A 26 -38.76 -1.78 6.57
N PRO A 27 -39.48 -1.47 7.66
CA PRO A 27 -39.03 -0.49 8.63
C PRO A 27 -37.84 -1.02 9.44
N TRP A 28 -36.67 -0.37 9.30
CA TRP A 28 -35.42 -0.66 10.03
C TRP A 28 -35.53 -0.57 11.58
N ASN A 29 -36.69 -0.15 12.09
CA ASN A 29 -37.03 -0.24 13.52
C ASN A 29 -36.99 -1.68 14.06
N THR A 30 -37.13 -2.71 13.22
CA THR A 30 -36.95 -4.11 13.64
C THR A 30 -35.51 -4.45 13.99
N CYS A 31 -34.50 -3.85 13.34
CA CYS A 31 -33.10 -4.18 13.60
C CYS A 31 -32.63 -3.57 14.94
N ALA A 32 -32.99 -2.31 15.21
CA ALA A 32 -32.67 -1.66 16.49
C ALA A 32 -33.44 -2.27 17.69
N ARG A 33 -34.68 -2.75 17.46
CA ARG A 33 -35.46 -3.47 18.48
C ARG A 33 -35.00 -4.91 18.66
N ALA A 34 -34.63 -5.62 17.60
CA ALA A 34 -34.08 -6.98 17.68
C ALA A 34 -32.73 -6.98 18.41
N VAL A 35 -31.86 -6.01 18.14
CA VAL A 35 -30.57 -5.85 18.85
C VAL A 35 -30.79 -5.47 20.33
N ARG A 36 -31.79 -4.65 20.66
CA ARG A 36 -32.14 -4.36 22.08
C ARG A 36 -32.77 -5.56 22.78
N ALA A 37 -33.71 -6.25 22.14
CA ALA A 37 -34.39 -7.42 22.70
C ALA A 37 -33.41 -8.59 22.89
N PHE A 38 -32.46 -8.77 21.98
CA PHE A 38 -31.41 -9.76 22.08
C PHE A 38 -30.40 -9.40 23.19
N ALA A 39 -29.91 -8.16 23.26
CA ALA A 39 -29.02 -7.72 24.34
C ALA A 39 -29.67 -7.83 25.73
N GLN A 40 -30.97 -7.56 25.85
CA GLN A 40 -31.74 -7.77 27.08
C GLN A 40 -31.93 -9.27 27.41
N SER A 41 -32.14 -10.12 26.40
CA SER A 41 -32.22 -11.58 26.55
C SER A 41 -30.90 -12.21 27.01
N THR A 42 -29.76 -11.77 26.47
CA THR A 42 -28.43 -12.28 26.85
C THR A 42 -28.03 -11.84 28.26
N MET A 43 -28.46 -10.64 28.70
CA MET A 43 -28.28 -10.20 30.09
C MET A 43 -29.17 -10.97 31.08
N GLN A 44 -30.43 -11.26 30.74
CA GLN A 44 -31.34 -12.02 31.61
C GLN A 44 -30.96 -13.50 31.75
N ARG A 45 -30.31 -14.11 30.75
CA ARG A 45 -29.80 -15.49 30.84
C ARG A 45 -28.59 -15.65 31.75
N ARG A 46 -27.89 -14.57 32.12
CA ARG A 46 -26.78 -14.61 33.09
C ARG A 46 -27.22 -14.53 34.56
N SER A 47 -28.49 -14.20 34.83
CA SER A 47 -29.03 -14.07 36.20
C SER A 47 -29.79 -15.30 36.72
N ALA A 48 -29.90 -16.39 35.95
CA ALA A 48 -30.56 -17.62 36.38
C ALA A 48 -29.67 -18.85 36.10
N SER A 49 -28.76 -19.14 37.02
CA SER A 49 -28.14 -20.48 37.11
C SER A 49 -28.96 -21.33 38.10
N PRO A 50 -29.37 -22.56 37.76
CA PRO A 50 -29.92 -23.50 38.72
C PRO A 50 -28.84 -23.94 39.71
N GLY A 51 -29.21 -24.10 40.98
CA GLY A 51 -28.30 -24.47 42.06
C GLY A 51 -27.44 -25.70 41.74
N ARG A 52 -26.13 -25.58 42.00
CA ARG A 52 -25.20 -26.71 42.00
C ARG A 52 -25.51 -27.64 43.19
N PRO A 53 -25.46 -28.98 43.01
CA PRO A 53 -25.46 -29.90 44.13
C PRO A 53 -24.16 -29.75 44.92
N GLY A 54 -24.27 -29.81 46.25
CA GLY A 54 -23.14 -29.74 47.17
C GLY A 54 -22.15 -30.90 46.99
N PRO A 55 -20.88 -30.71 47.36
CA PRO A 55 -19.86 -31.74 47.21
C PRO A 55 -20.04 -32.88 48.22
N PRO A 56 -19.64 -34.12 47.88
CA PRO A 56 -19.66 -35.24 48.80
C PRO A 56 -18.55 -35.10 49.87
N PRO A 57 -18.68 -35.77 51.03
CA PRO A 57 -17.72 -35.67 52.12
C PRO A 57 -16.38 -36.29 51.75
N ARG A 58 -15.28 -35.59 52.05
CA ARG A 58 -13.90 -36.05 51.89
C ARG A 58 -13.55 -37.10 52.95
N ASN A 59 -13.17 -38.29 52.49
CA ASN A 59 -12.38 -39.24 53.28
C ASN A 59 -10.91 -38.77 53.32
N SER A 60 -10.40 -38.60 54.53
CA SER A 60 -8.99 -38.40 54.86
C SER A 60 -8.24 -39.73 54.75
N ASN A 61 -7.18 -39.79 53.93
CA ASN A 61 -5.92 -40.54 54.13
C ASN A 61 -5.30 -40.99 52.79
N VAL A 62 -4.48 -40.16 52.13
CA VAL A 62 -3.34 -40.57 51.29
C VAL A 62 -2.33 -39.40 51.21
N PRO A 63 -1.00 -39.61 51.29
CA PRO A 63 0.00 -38.54 51.38
C PRO A 63 0.29 -37.86 50.03
N SER A 64 0.57 -36.56 50.12
CA SER A 64 0.89 -35.61 49.05
C SER A 64 2.23 -35.87 48.36
N SER A 65 2.21 -35.90 47.03
CA SER A 65 3.35 -35.53 46.17
C SER A 65 3.07 -34.16 45.51
N PRO A 66 4.10 -33.34 45.23
CA PRO A 66 3.90 -31.96 44.77
C PRO A 66 3.63 -31.92 43.26
N ALA A 67 2.40 -31.57 42.87
CA ALA A 67 2.05 -31.25 41.49
C ALA A 67 1.86 -29.73 41.35
N GLU A 68 2.53 -29.19 40.36
CA GLU A 68 2.55 -27.79 39.95
C GLU A 68 1.14 -27.29 39.59
N ASN A 69 0.76 -26.15 40.14
CA ASN A 69 -0.45 -25.42 39.76
C ASN A 69 -0.24 -24.78 38.38
N VAL A 70 -0.72 -25.43 37.33
CA VAL A 70 -1.07 -24.77 36.06
C VAL A 70 -2.49 -24.24 36.19
N GLY A 71 -2.60 -23.04 36.77
CA GLY A 71 -3.83 -22.24 36.77
C GLY A 71 -3.88 -21.41 35.50
N ASP A 72 -4.69 -21.88 34.54
CA ASP A 72 -4.95 -21.22 33.26
C ASP A 72 -5.94 -20.06 33.47
N GLU A 73 -5.47 -18.97 34.09
CA GLU A 73 -6.18 -17.69 34.11
C GLU A 73 -5.75 -16.86 32.89
N CYS A 74 -6.70 -16.64 31.97
CA CYS A 74 -6.61 -15.62 30.93
C CYS A 74 -6.30 -14.25 31.57
N ARG A 75 -5.01 -13.90 31.69
CA ARG A 75 -4.57 -12.55 32.03
C ARG A 75 -5.02 -11.62 30.90
N LEU A 76 -5.92 -10.70 31.23
CA LEU A 76 -6.29 -9.59 30.35
C LEU A 76 -5.00 -8.83 29.93
N PRO A 77 -4.94 -8.25 28.72
CA PRO A 77 -3.81 -7.41 28.33
C PRO A 77 -3.60 -6.29 29.36
N ARG A 78 -2.33 -6.00 29.68
CA ARG A 78 -1.97 -4.94 30.65
C ARG A 78 -2.72 -3.66 30.29
N PRO A 79 -3.45 -3.03 31.24
CA PRO A 79 -4.05 -1.72 31.02
C PRO A 79 -3.00 -0.74 30.48
N LEU A 80 -3.41 0.22 29.64
CA LEU A 80 -2.51 1.29 29.17
C LEU A 80 -1.86 2.08 30.33
N ASP A 81 -2.44 1.96 31.52
CA ASP A 81 -1.97 2.55 32.77
C ASP A 81 -0.73 1.80 33.34
N GLU A 82 -0.34 0.65 32.79
CA GLU A 82 0.83 -0.18 33.17
C GLU A 82 1.97 -0.18 32.14
N LEU A 83 1.90 0.67 31.11
CA LEU A 83 3.03 0.85 30.19
C LEU A 83 4.25 1.34 30.98
N GLY A 84 5.41 0.71 30.73
CA GLY A 84 6.65 1.10 31.39
C GLY A 84 7.09 2.49 30.94
N GLU A 85 7.71 3.27 31.83
CA GLU A 85 8.25 4.60 31.51
C GLU A 85 9.15 4.56 30.26
N ALA A 86 9.95 3.51 30.10
CA ALA A 86 10.83 3.30 28.96
C ALA A 86 10.12 3.24 27.59
N GLU A 87 8.92 2.65 27.52
CA GLU A 87 8.17 2.54 26.25
C GLU A 87 7.60 3.89 25.83
N ILE A 88 7.18 4.70 26.81
CA ILE A 88 6.65 6.03 26.59
C ILE A 88 7.79 6.99 26.23
N ASP A 89 8.94 6.87 26.91
CA ASP A 89 10.14 7.64 26.60
C ASP A 89 10.69 7.30 25.20
N ALA A 90 10.59 6.04 24.76
CA ALA A 90 10.98 5.66 23.41
C ALA A 90 10.08 6.30 22.34
N LEU A 91 8.77 6.38 22.60
CA LEU A 91 7.83 7.09 21.73
C LEU A 91 8.12 8.61 21.70
N ALA A 92 8.39 9.19 22.86
CA ALA A 92 8.74 10.61 23.01
C ALA A 92 10.09 10.96 22.34
N LYS A 93 11.10 10.08 22.41
CA LYS A 93 12.41 10.28 21.76
C LYS A 93 12.35 10.24 20.24
N ASN A 94 11.43 9.47 19.68
CA ASN A 94 11.20 9.43 18.24
C ASN A 94 10.29 10.56 17.75
N SER A 95 9.70 11.35 18.66
CA SER A 95 8.88 12.48 18.30
C SER A 95 9.69 13.77 18.30
N GLU A 96 9.59 14.53 17.22
CA GLU A 96 10.17 15.87 17.09
C GLU A 96 9.37 16.89 17.93
N CYS A 97 9.37 16.72 19.26
CA CYS A 97 8.70 17.60 20.22
C CYS A 97 9.01 19.07 19.90
N ARG A 98 8.00 19.94 19.92
CA ARG A 98 8.14 21.34 19.49
C ARG A 98 7.29 22.29 20.31
N ILE A 99 7.86 23.45 20.64
CA ILE A 99 7.14 24.61 21.16
C ILE A 99 6.79 25.54 19.99
N TYR A 100 5.54 26.00 19.97
CA TYR A 100 4.97 26.85 18.95
C TYR A 100 4.55 28.18 19.57
N ASN A 101 4.75 29.29 18.86
CA ASN A 101 4.11 30.56 19.17
C ASN A 101 3.03 30.83 18.13
N ILE A 102 1.77 30.64 18.53
CA ILE A 102 0.62 30.81 17.64
C ILE A 102 -0.20 31.98 18.18
N ASN A 103 -0.25 33.07 17.42
CA ASN A 103 -0.94 34.32 17.79
C ASN A 103 -0.48 34.90 19.15
N GLY A 104 0.81 34.80 19.47
CA GLY A 104 1.38 35.31 20.73
C GLY A 104 1.24 34.37 21.92
N GLN A 105 0.56 33.23 21.77
CA GLN A 105 0.41 32.21 22.80
C GLN A 105 1.33 31.03 22.53
N LEU A 106 1.98 30.53 23.58
CA LEU A 106 2.83 29.35 23.50
C LEU A 106 1.99 28.07 23.55
N PHE A 107 2.32 27.13 22.68
CA PHE A 107 1.77 25.78 22.66
C PHE A 107 2.90 24.77 22.63
N TYR A 108 2.71 23.62 23.25
CA TYR A 108 3.63 22.50 23.18
C TYR A 108 2.96 21.30 22.53
N SER A 109 3.71 20.62 21.66
CA SER A 109 3.34 19.28 21.19
C SER A 109 4.41 18.27 21.59
N PRO A 110 4.03 17.21 22.32
CA PRO A 110 4.96 16.16 22.71
C PRO A 110 5.16 15.10 21.61
N ASN A 111 4.45 15.17 20.49
CA ASN A 111 4.50 14.12 19.48
C ASN A 111 4.43 14.59 18.02
N THR A 112 4.61 15.89 17.76
CA THR A 112 4.70 16.40 16.40
C THR A 112 5.46 17.73 16.29
N SER A 113 6.14 17.90 15.16
CA SER A 113 6.76 19.15 14.71
C SER A 113 5.92 19.90 13.66
N ARG A 114 4.75 19.36 13.29
CA ARG A 114 3.92 19.87 12.19
C ARG A 114 3.39 21.28 12.49
N ASP A 115 3.63 22.20 11.55
CA ASP A 115 3.05 23.53 11.62
C ASP A 115 1.52 23.49 11.54
N VAL A 116 0.87 24.24 12.44
CA VAL A 116 -0.58 24.30 12.55
C VAL A 116 -1.05 25.72 12.81
N ARG A 117 -2.30 25.99 12.44
CA ARG A 117 -3.01 27.21 12.80
C ARG A 117 -3.90 26.94 14.00
N LEU A 118 -4.00 27.90 14.91
CA LEU A 118 -4.89 27.81 16.05
C LEU A 118 -6.35 27.78 15.55
N PRO A 119 -7.14 26.73 15.84
CA PRO A 119 -8.54 26.68 15.46
C PRO A 119 -9.38 27.64 16.32
N GLU A 120 -10.47 28.11 15.74
CA GLU A 120 -11.51 28.80 16.50
C GLU A 120 -12.03 27.87 17.61
N ARG A 121 -12.18 28.41 18.81
CA ARG A 121 -12.79 27.67 19.92
C ARG A 121 -14.22 27.29 19.55
N TRP A 122 -14.63 26.11 19.99
CA TRP A 122 -16.02 25.71 19.89
C TRP A 122 -16.90 26.77 20.56
N PRO A 123 -17.95 27.29 19.90
CA PRO A 123 -18.85 28.25 20.53
C PRO A 123 -19.45 27.63 21.80
N GLU A 124 -19.47 28.41 22.89
CA GLU A 124 -20.05 27.99 24.17
C GLU A 124 -21.49 27.56 23.96
N GLY A 125 -21.86 26.40 24.51
CA GLY A 125 -23.22 25.87 24.36
C GLY A 125 -23.51 25.31 22.97
N LEU A 126 -22.58 24.54 22.41
CA LEU A 126 -22.73 23.80 21.15
C LEU A 126 -23.93 22.81 21.21
N LYS A 127 -25.14 23.36 21.09
CA LYS A 127 -26.43 22.62 21.09
C LYS A 127 -26.58 21.83 19.80
N GLU A 128 -26.08 22.38 18.69
CA GLU A 128 -26.17 21.76 17.38
C GLU A 128 -25.02 20.79 17.12
N ASN A 129 -25.37 19.58 16.68
CA ASN A 129 -24.39 18.59 16.24
C ASN A 129 -23.65 19.11 14.99
N ILE A 130 -22.33 19.31 15.10
CA ILE A 130 -21.49 19.83 14.01
C ILE A 130 -21.55 18.97 12.74
N LEU A 131 -21.79 17.66 12.89
CA LEU A 131 -21.87 16.70 11.79
C LEU A 131 -23.19 16.83 11.01
N LYS A 132 -24.18 17.52 11.61
CA LYS A 132 -25.50 17.78 11.02
C LYS A 132 -25.63 19.20 10.45
N ARG A 133 -24.65 20.08 10.67
CA ARG A 133 -24.66 21.43 10.09
C ARG A 133 -24.70 21.35 8.56
N GLN A 134 -25.51 22.21 7.94
CA GLN A 134 -25.57 22.30 6.48
C GLN A 134 -24.22 22.80 5.94
N GLY A 135 -23.87 22.37 4.73
CA GLY A 135 -22.62 22.77 4.08
C GLY A 135 -21.34 22.15 4.61
N VAL A 136 -21.37 21.42 5.74
CA VAL A 136 -20.14 20.81 6.28
C VAL A 136 -19.60 19.70 5.37
N GLU A 137 -18.29 19.74 5.17
CA GLU A 137 -17.48 18.87 4.33
C GLU A 137 -16.33 18.23 5.13
N LEU A 138 -15.68 17.22 4.56
CA LEU A 138 -14.58 16.52 5.22
C LEU A 138 -13.38 17.45 5.49
N ARG A 139 -13.12 18.41 4.59
CA ARG A 139 -12.03 19.39 4.76
C ARG A 139 -12.16 20.22 6.04
N ASP A 140 -13.38 20.39 6.55
CA ASP A 140 -13.64 21.11 7.81
C ASP A 140 -13.18 20.30 9.03
N PHE A 141 -13.04 18.98 8.87
CA PHE A 141 -12.54 18.04 9.87
C PHE A 141 -11.10 17.58 9.60
N GLN A 142 -10.50 17.99 8.49
CA GLN A 142 -9.10 17.69 8.14
C GLN A 142 -8.11 18.73 8.68
N ARG A 143 -8.56 19.56 9.60
CA ARG A 143 -7.76 20.55 10.32
C ARG A 143 -7.87 20.28 11.82
N PRO A 144 -6.78 20.43 12.60
CA PRO A 144 -6.85 20.28 14.04
C PRO A 144 -7.95 21.15 14.61
N SER A 145 -8.78 20.58 15.48
CA SER A 145 -9.79 21.31 16.25
C SER A 145 -9.45 21.24 17.73
N TRP A 146 -10.09 22.07 18.55
CA TRP A 146 -10.09 21.85 19.99
C TRP A 146 -10.70 20.48 20.29
N TYR A 147 -10.10 19.74 21.22
CA TYR A 147 -10.60 18.45 21.67
C TYR A 147 -11.95 18.66 22.35
N HIS A 148 -12.92 17.82 22.01
CA HIS A 148 -14.25 17.87 22.58
C HIS A 148 -14.73 16.47 22.95
N PRO A 149 -15.20 16.21 24.19
CA PRO A 149 -15.57 14.88 24.64
C PRO A 149 -16.69 14.19 23.83
N LYS A 150 -17.54 14.95 23.12
CA LYS A 150 -18.56 14.39 22.20
C LYS A 150 -18.00 13.95 20.84
N TYR A 151 -16.83 14.48 20.45
CA TYR A 151 -16.26 14.29 19.11
C TYR A 151 -14.83 13.71 19.18
N ARG A 152 -14.63 12.74 20.08
CA ARG A 152 -13.31 12.15 20.39
C ARG A 152 -12.61 11.47 19.21
N PHE A 153 -13.36 11.19 18.15
CA PHE A 153 -12.87 10.55 16.95
C PHE A 153 -12.33 11.52 15.90
N LEU A 154 -12.63 12.83 15.98
CA LEU A 154 -12.11 13.82 15.03
C LEU A 154 -10.58 13.84 14.94
N PRO A 155 -9.81 13.70 16.04
CA PRO A 155 -8.36 13.65 15.95
C PRO A 155 -7.82 12.48 15.12
N TYR A 156 -8.61 11.40 14.95
CA TYR A 156 -8.28 10.22 14.14
C TYR A 156 -8.60 10.38 12.66
N VAL A 157 -9.14 11.53 12.22
CA VAL A 157 -9.33 11.81 10.79
C VAL A 157 -7.97 11.85 10.10
N PRO A 158 -7.74 11.09 9.01
CA PRO A 158 -6.56 11.26 8.17
C PRO A 158 -6.54 12.65 7.53
N ILE A 159 -5.36 13.27 7.49
CA ILE A 159 -5.17 14.52 6.74
C ILE A 159 -5.47 14.30 5.26
N HIS A 160 -5.10 13.12 4.74
CA HIS A 160 -5.32 12.73 3.37
C HIS A 160 -6.28 11.55 3.31
N ALA A 161 -7.38 11.71 2.57
CA ALA A 161 -8.34 10.64 2.35
C ALA A 161 -7.86 9.76 1.19
N PHE A 162 -7.19 8.66 1.52
CA PHE A 162 -6.83 7.62 0.55
C PHE A 162 -7.89 6.52 0.59
N PHE A 163 -8.17 5.91 -0.57
CA PHE A 163 -9.12 4.79 -0.70
C PHE A 163 -8.47 3.67 -1.53
N GLU A 164 -7.17 3.46 -1.33
CA GLU A 164 -6.39 2.50 -2.13
C GLU A 164 -6.39 1.09 -1.52
N ASP A 165 -6.76 0.97 -0.25
CA ASP A 165 -6.85 -0.31 0.44
C ASP A 165 -7.97 -1.21 -0.13
N LEU A 166 -7.79 -2.54 -0.01
CA LEU A 166 -8.74 -3.53 -0.50
C LEU A 166 -10.15 -3.32 0.04
N ILE A 167 -10.29 -3.02 1.33
CA ILE A 167 -11.58 -2.73 1.98
C ILE A 167 -12.28 -1.50 1.41
N CYS A 168 -11.51 -0.59 0.79
CA CYS A 168 -12.00 0.62 0.16
C CYS A 168 -12.07 0.52 -1.37
N ALA A 169 -11.80 -0.64 -1.96
CA ALA A 169 -11.85 -0.82 -3.41
C ALA A 169 -13.19 -0.34 -4.02
N PRO A 170 -14.36 -0.59 -3.41
CA PRO A 170 -15.63 -0.02 -3.89
C PRO A 170 -15.68 1.52 -3.83
N LEU A 171 -15.05 2.13 -2.82
CA LEU A 171 -14.98 3.57 -2.65
C LEU A 171 -13.94 4.22 -3.59
N ARG A 172 -13.00 3.45 -4.16
CA ARG A 172 -11.98 3.95 -5.09
C ARG A 172 -12.56 4.45 -6.41
N ARG A 173 -13.67 3.84 -6.85
CA ARG A 173 -14.37 4.20 -8.10
C ARG A 173 -14.62 5.72 -8.15
N LYS A 174 -14.22 6.34 -9.25
CA LYS A 174 -14.47 7.76 -9.52
C LYS A 174 -15.83 7.88 -10.20
N PHE A 175 -16.64 8.81 -9.71
CA PHE A 175 -17.93 9.16 -10.28
C PHE A 175 -17.81 10.61 -10.74
N GLU A 176 -17.40 10.79 -11.98
CA GLU A 176 -17.06 12.09 -12.56
C GLU A 176 -17.88 12.38 -13.82
N GLU A 177 -18.33 11.34 -14.52
CA GLU A 177 -18.97 11.45 -15.82
C GLU A 177 -20.38 10.83 -15.83
N GLU A 178 -21.19 11.20 -16.83
CA GLU A 178 -22.55 10.65 -17.03
C GLU A 178 -22.56 9.13 -17.21
N SER A 179 -21.51 8.56 -17.83
CA SER A 179 -21.36 7.11 -18.00
C SER A 179 -21.19 6.34 -16.69
N ASP A 180 -20.86 7.02 -15.59
CA ASP A 180 -20.73 6.39 -14.27
C ASP A 180 -22.09 6.20 -13.58
N PHE A 181 -23.17 6.70 -14.19
CA PHE A 181 -24.53 6.68 -13.66
C PHE A 181 -25.49 5.95 -14.60
N VAL A 182 -26.59 5.48 -14.03
CA VAL A 182 -27.66 4.81 -14.78
C VAL A 182 -28.98 5.55 -14.60
N LEU A 183 -29.79 5.59 -15.65
CA LEU A 183 -31.16 6.08 -15.57
C LEU A 183 -32.05 5.00 -14.96
N ASN A 184 -32.80 5.36 -13.93
CA ASN A 184 -33.83 4.48 -13.36
C ASN A 184 -35.13 4.54 -14.20
N TYR A 185 -36.13 3.73 -13.83
CA TYR A 185 -37.42 3.67 -14.53
C TYR A 185 -38.22 4.98 -14.52
N MET A 186 -37.87 5.95 -13.67
CA MET A 186 -38.48 7.28 -13.62
C MET A 186 -37.73 8.30 -14.50
N GLY A 187 -36.67 7.90 -15.21
CA GLY A 187 -35.82 8.81 -15.97
C GLY A 187 -34.92 9.68 -15.09
N ASN A 188 -34.74 9.34 -13.81
CA ASN A 188 -33.77 10.00 -12.94
C ASN A 188 -32.46 9.22 -12.94
N TRP A 189 -31.34 9.94 -12.84
CA TRP A 189 -30.02 9.35 -12.70
C TRP A 189 -29.82 8.79 -11.29
N THR A 190 -29.12 7.67 -11.19
CA THR A 190 -28.71 7.02 -9.93
C THR A 190 -27.35 6.36 -10.11
N MET A 191 -26.64 6.10 -9.02
CA MET A 191 -25.49 5.20 -9.08
C MET A 191 -25.95 3.80 -9.51
N PRO A 192 -25.08 3.01 -10.17
CA PRO A 192 -25.34 1.61 -10.47
C PRO A 192 -25.76 0.85 -9.19
N PRO A 193 -26.82 0.01 -9.24
CA PRO A 193 -27.35 -0.67 -8.06
C PRO A 193 -26.32 -1.54 -7.32
N ASP A 194 -25.46 -2.23 -8.07
CA ASP A 194 -24.35 -3.04 -7.56
C ASP A 194 -23.34 -2.19 -6.75
N VAL A 195 -23.00 -1.00 -7.22
CA VAL A 195 -22.12 -0.08 -6.47
C VAL A 195 -22.81 0.39 -5.19
N ILE A 196 -24.11 0.72 -5.25
CA ILE A 196 -24.88 1.13 -4.07
C ILE A 196 -24.86 0.02 -3.02
N GLU A 197 -25.06 -1.23 -3.43
CA GLU A 197 -25.00 -2.40 -2.55
C GLU A 197 -23.61 -2.59 -1.92
N GLU A 198 -22.53 -2.46 -2.70
CA GLU A 198 -21.16 -2.52 -2.18
C GLU A 198 -20.89 -1.42 -1.12
N TRP A 199 -21.30 -0.17 -1.37
CA TRP A 199 -21.13 0.93 -0.43
C TRP A 199 -21.98 0.75 0.83
N LEU A 200 -23.22 0.27 0.68
CA LEU A 200 -24.09 -0.07 1.81
C LEU A 200 -23.51 -1.23 2.63
N ALA A 201 -22.88 -2.21 2.01
CA ALA A 201 -22.22 -3.31 2.71
C ALA A 201 -21.06 -2.80 3.59
N ILE A 202 -20.18 -1.94 3.06
CA ILE A 202 -19.11 -1.31 3.84
C ILE A 202 -19.70 -0.51 5.02
N GLN A 203 -20.71 0.33 4.75
CA GLN A 203 -21.35 1.13 5.80
C GLN A 203 -21.95 0.24 6.88
N LYS A 204 -22.62 -0.86 6.50
CA LYS A 204 -23.24 -1.80 7.44
C LYS A 204 -22.20 -2.46 8.34
N GLN A 205 -21.08 -2.94 7.78
CA GLN A 205 -19.99 -3.55 8.56
C GLN A 205 -19.38 -2.55 9.56
N LEU A 206 -19.15 -1.29 9.12
CA LEU A 206 -18.68 -0.23 10.01
C LEU A 206 -19.67 0.08 11.14
N LEU A 207 -20.96 0.15 10.82
CA LEU A 207 -21.99 0.42 11.82
C LEU A 207 -22.15 -0.73 12.81
N TRP A 208 -22.00 -1.98 12.36
CA TRP A 208 -21.96 -3.14 13.25
C TRP A 208 -20.76 -3.10 14.18
N LEU A 209 -19.55 -2.88 13.64
CA LEU A 209 -18.33 -2.69 14.42
C LEU A 209 -18.51 -1.60 15.49
N ILE A 210 -18.96 -0.40 15.09
CA ILE A 210 -19.17 0.75 15.98
C ILE A 210 -20.23 0.43 17.04
N THR A 211 -21.39 -0.10 16.63
CA THR A 211 -22.51 -0.40 17.54
C THR A 211 -22.11 -1.46 18.55
N TRP A 212 -21.42 -2.50 18.10
CA TRP A 212 -20.99 -3.61 18.91
C TRP A 212 -19.96 -3.15 19.94
N CYS A 213 -18.92 -2.41 19.54
CA CYS A 213 -17.93 -1.93 20.48
C CYS A 213 -18.50 -0.92 21.49
N HIS A 214 -19.55 -0.19 21.11
CA HIS A 214 -20.31 0.62 22.05
C HIS A 214 -21.13 -0.20 23.04
N SER A 215 -21.51 -1.44 22.75
CA SER A 215 -22.23 -2.27 23.72
C SER A 215 -21.39 -2.62 24.96
N TYR A 216 -20.06 -2.53 24.85
CA TYR A 216 -19.10 -2.74 25.95
C TYR A 216 -18.87 -1.49 26.80
N LYS A 217 -19.34 -0.32 26.36
CA LYS A 217 -19.20 0.94 27.10
C LYS A 217 -20.58 1.54 27.33
N SER A 218 -20.70 2.49 28.25
CA SER A 218 -21.97 3.19 28.48
C SER A 218 -22.53 3.73 27.16
N PRO A 219 -23.86 3.77 26.96
CA PRO A 219 -24.51 4.22 25.73
C PRO A 219 -24.25 5.72 25.47
N GLY A 220 -23.03 6.05 25.05
CA GLY A 220 -22.61 7.36 24.57
C GLY A 220 -23.18 7.62 23.19
N GLN A 221 -23.46 8.89 22.92
CA GLN A 221 -24.27 9.40 21.80
C GLN A 221 -23.93 8.77 20.43
N ARG A 222 -24.95 8.18 19.80
CA ARG A 222 -24.91 7.60 18.43
C ARG A 222 -25.19 8.62 17.33
N GLU A 223 -24.83 9.89 17.51
CA GLU A 223 -25.21 10.92 16.53
C GLU A 223 -24.19 11.10 15.40
N LEU A 224 -23.74 9.99 14.81
CA LEU A 224 -22.94 10.02 13.60
C LEU A 224 -23.88 10.05 12.40
N ARG A 225 -23.65 10.96 11.47
CA ARG A 225 -24.37 10.98 10.18
C ARG A 225 -23.81 9.87 9.30
N TYR A 226 -24.68 9.05 8.71
CA TYR A 226 -24.24 7.97 7.83
C TYR A 226 -23.89 8.50 6.44
N ALA A 227 -23.04 7.79 5.70
CA ALA A 227 -22.72 8.16 4.32
C ALA A 227 -23.98 8.08 3.43
N SER A 228 -24.90 7.15 3.71
CA SER A 228 -26.21 7.04 3.04
C SER A 228 -27.11 8.24 3.29
N ASP A 229 -27.03 8.87 4.48
CA ASP A 229 -27.80 10.07 4.83
C ASP A 229 -27.35 11.31 4.05
N VAL A 230 -26.16 11.24 3.44
CA VAL A 230 -25.67 12.27 2.52
C VAL A 230 -26.31 12.12 1.15
N GLY A 231 -26.61 10.90 0.70
CA GLY A 231 -27.52 10.66 -0.41
C GLY A 231 -26.97 9.91 -1.62
N PHE A 232 -25.88 9.14 -1.52
CA PHE A 232 -25.39 8.33 -2.65
C PHE A 232 -26.43 7.33 -3.20
N GLN A 233 -27.39 6.89 -2.37
CA GLN A 233 -28.50 6.01 -2.76
C GLN A 233 -29.71 6.73 -3.38
N ARG A 234 -29.67 8.06 -3.49
CA ARG A 234 -30.79 8.86 -4.01
C ARG A 234 -30.72 8.93 -5.54
N SER A 235 -31.87 9.09 -6.18
CA SER A 235 -31.94 9.46 -7.59
C SER A 235 -31.96 10.99 -7.76
N PHE A 236 -31.47 11.48 -8.89
CA PHE A 236 -31.29 12.89 -9.18
C PHE A 236 -31.65 13.22 -10.63
N LEU A 237 -32.16 14.44 -10.86
CA LEU A 237 -32.55 14.92 -12.18
C LEU A 237 -31.35 15.25 -13.09
N LYS A 238 -30.19 15.53 -12.48
CA LYS A 238 -28.98 16.02 -13.15
C LYS A 238 -27.74 15.31 -12.62
N VAL A 239 -26.89 14.81 -13.51
CA VAL A 239 -25.68 14.04 -13.18
C VAL A 239 -24.76 14.81 -12.23
N GLU A 240 -24.62 16.12 -12.42
CA GLU A 240 -23.73 16.96 -11.60
C GLU A 240 -24.13 16.96 -10.12
N HIS A 241 -25.45 16.88 -9.83
CA HIS A 241 -25.94 16.72 -8.47
C HIS A 241 -25.58 15.34 -7.91
N GLY A 242 -25.66 14.30 -8.73
CA GLY A 242 -25.20 12.95 -8.40
C GLY A 242 -23.74 12.95 -8.01
N VAL A 243 -22.87 13.45 -8.88
CA VAL A 243 -21.42 13.58 -8.65
C VAL A 243 -21.12 14.28 -7.32
N ALA A 244 -21.77 15.42 -7.06
CA ALA A 244 -21.59 16.16 -5.81
C ALA A 244 -22.02 15.36 -4.57
N LEU A 245 -23.16 14.68 -4.62
CA LEU A 245 -23.66 13.85 -3.51
C LEU A 245 -22.78 12.62 -3.27
N VAL A 246 -22.36 11.93 -4.33
CA VAL A 246 -21.49 10.75 -4.24
C VAL A 246 -20.14 11.12 -3.65
N ARG A 247 -19.52 12.23 -4.10
CA ARG A 247 -18.27 12.75 -3.53
C ARG A 247 -18.43 13.07 -2.04
N ARG A 248 -19.53 13.71 -1.66
CA ARG A 248 -19.82 14.05 -0.26
C ARG A 248 -20.08 12.80 0.59
N SER A 249 -20.78 11.81 0.06
CA SER A 249 -20.99 10.52 0.72
C SER A 249 -19.69 9.75 0.92
N LYS A 250 -18.81 9.70 -0.10
CA LYS A 250 -17.47 9.12 -0.01
C LYS A 250 -16.64 9.75 1.10
N ASN A 251 -16.67 11.08 1.19
CA ASN A 251 -16.03 11.83 2.27
C ASN A 251 -16.57 11.44 3.66
N TRP A 252 -17.85 11.09 3.79
CA TRP A 252 -18.43 10.66 5.06
C TRP A 252 -18.03 9.26 5.49
N PHE A 253 -17.61 8.39 4.57
CA PHE A 253 -16.96 7.13 4.97
C PHE A 253 -15.70 7.39 5.79
N MET A 254 -14.93 8.45 5.50
CA MET A 254 -13.76 8.81 6.33
C MET A 254 -14.15 9.12 7.77
N MET A 255 -15.29 9.80 7.99
CA MET A 255 -15.78 10.07 9.34
C MET A 255 -16.16 8.78 10.07
N LEU A 256 -16.78 7.82 9.36
CA LEU A 256 -17.08 6.49 9.90
C LEU A 256 -15.80 5.72 10.24
N PHE A 257 -14.81 5.75 9.34
CA PHE A 257 -13.51 5.10 9.55
C PHE A 257 -12.77 5.68 10.76
N SER A 258 -12.72 6.99 10.92
CA SER A 258 -12.11 7.64 12.08
C SER A 258 -12.84 7.29 13.37
N TYR A 259 -14.17 7.19 13.33
CA TYR A 259 -14.96 6.75 14.47
C TYR A 259 -14.62 5.31 14.88
N ALA A 260 -14.62 4.38 13.92
CA ALA A 260 -14.25 3.00 14.16
C ALA A 260 -12.80 2.87 14.65
N THR A 261 -11.86 3.62 14.07
CA THR A 261 -10.45 3.67 14.49
C THR A 261 -10.33 4.13 15.94
N TRP A 262 -11.02 5.22 16.31
CA TRP A 262 -11.03 5.72 17.69
C TRP A 262 -11.55 4.67 18.66
N ILE A 263 -12.69 4.04 18.36
CA ILE A 263 -13.25 2.98 19.19
C ILE A 263 -12.26 1.83 19.38
N LEU A 264 -11.65 1.35 18.29
CA LEU A 264 -10.72 0.23 18.34
C LEU A 264 -9.46 0.58 19.15
N SER A 265 -8.97 1.82 19.04
CA SER A 265 -7.91 2.35 19.91
C SER A 265 -8.36 2.44 21.36
N ASP A 266 -9.62 2.83 21.61
CA ASP A 266 -10.21 2.91 22.95
C ASP A 266 -10.36 1.53 23.63
N HIS A 267 -10.21 0.47 22.85
CA HIS A 267 -10.21 -0.93 23.25
C HIS A 267 -8.83 -1.60 23.08
N ASN A 268 -7.77 -0.83 22.78
CA ASN A 268 -6.38 -1.29 22.66
C ASN A 268 -6.17 -2.39 21.60
N ILE A 269 -7.01 -2.46 20.57
CA ILE A 269 -6.89 -3.48 19.52
C ILE A 269 -5.61 -3.32 18.69
N PHE A 270 -5.14 -2.09 18.48
CA PHE A 270 -3.94 -1.83 17.68
C PHE A 270 -2.63 -2.13 18.42
N SER A 271 -2.62 -1.96 19.74
CA SER A 271 -1.43 -2.12 20.57
C SER A 271 -1.18 -3.57 21.00
N ASN A 272 -2.17 -4.45 20.84
CA ASN A 272 -2.08 -5.83 21.33
C ASN A 272 -1.55 -6.76 20.22
N PRO A 273 -0.33 -7.32 20.34
CA PRO A 273 0.20 -8.28 19.36
C PRO A 273 -0.70 -9.53 19.25
N ASP A 274 -1.34 -9.93 20.36
CA ASP A 274 -2.27 -11.06 20.45
C ASP A 274 -3.73 -10.62 20.31
N ARG A 275 -4.00 -9.52 19.59
CA ARG A 275 -5.36 -9.00 19.42
C ARG A 275 -6.35 -10.05 18.95
N GLU A 276 -5.96 -10.98 18.09
CA GLU A 276 -6.85 -12.06 17.60
C GLU A 276 -7.29 -13.01 18.74
N ASN A 277 -6.48 -13.15 19.78
CA ASN A 277 -6.79 -13.95 20.96
C ASN A 277 -7.62 -13.20 22.00
N SER A 278 -7.73 -11.86 21.89
CA SER A 278 -8.49 -11.06 22.83
C SER A 278 -9.98 -11.42 22.82
N GLY A 279 -10.60 -11.46 24.00
CA GLY A 279 -12.04 -11.74 24.11
C GLY A 279 -12.91 -10.74 23.33
N LEU A 280 -12.43 -9.50 23.17
CA LEU A 280 -13.11 -8.49 22.35
C LEU A 280 -13.08 -8.86 20.86
N TRP A 281 -11.91 -9.26 20.33
CA TRP A 281 -11.79 -9.69 18.94
C TRP A 281 -12.65 -10.91 18.66
N LYS A 282 -12.59 -11.92 19.54
CA LYS A 282 -13.40 -13.13 19.44
C LYS A 282 -14.90 -12.87 19.38
N SER A 283 -15.38 -11.81 20.04
CA SER A 283 -16.80 -11.49 19.98
C SER A 283 -17.16 -10.45 18.90
N LEU A 284 -16.19 -9.68 18.41
CA LEU A 284 -16.33 -8.90 17.18
C LEU A 284 -16.55 -9.80 15.97
N ILE A 285 -15.77 -10.87 15.82
CA ILE A 285 -15.87 -11.80 14.69
C ILE A 285 -17.19 -12.58 14.64
N GLU A 286 -17.96 -12.62 15.74
CA GLU A 286 -19.31 -13.19 15.77
C GLU A 286 -20.34 -12.31 15.04
N HIS A 287 -20.03 -11.01 14.86
CA HIS A 287 -20.98 -10.00 14.38
C HIS A 287 -20.49 -9.21 13.16
N VAL A 288 -19.18 -9.16 12.96
CA VAL A 288 -18.50 -8.46 11.87
C VAL A 288 -17.78 -9.50 11.04
N ASP A 289 -17.82 -9.35 9.72
CA ASP A 289 -17.09 -10.23 8.82
C ASP A 289 -15.59 -10.25 9.17
N VAL A 290 -15.02 -11.45 9.33
CA VAL A 290 -13.64 -11.63 9.81
C VAL A 290 -12.64 -11.03 8.84
N GLU A 291 -12.87 -11.23 7.54
CA GLU A 291 -11.99 -10.73 6.50
C GLU A 291 -12.06 -9.21 6.41
N PHE A 292 -13.27 -8.64 6.49
CA PHE A 292 -13.48 -7.21 6.64
C PHE A 292 -12.70 -6.68 7.86
N LEU A 293 -12.82 -7.28 9.04
CA LEU A 293 -12.16 -6.79 10.25
C LEU A 293 -10.63 -6.86 10.13
N ARG A 294 -10.08 -7.95 9.59
CA ARG A 294 -8.64 -8.10 9.33
C ARG A 294 -8.14 -7.07 8.32
N CYS A 295 -8.82 -6.94 7.19
CA CYS A 295 -8.52 -5.92 6.18
C CYS A 295 -8.64 -4.51 6.76
N PHE A 296 -9.65 -4.26 7.61
CA PHE A 296 -9.89 -2.97 8.23
C PHE A 296 -8.75 -2.55 9.15
N VAL A 297 -8.36 -3.43 10.08
CA VAL A 297 -7.31 -3.13 11.08
C VAL A 297 -5.93 -3.00 10.44
N ASN A 298 -5.71 -3.67 9.30
CA ASN A 298 -4.48 -3.58 8.53
C ASN A 298 -4.52 -2.51 7.41
N SER A 299 -5.64 -1.81 7.24
CA SER A 299 -5.80 -0.81 6.18
C SER A 299 -4.96 0.44 6.47
N THR A 300 -4.42 1.07 5.44
CA THR A 300 -3.69 2.34 5.55
C THR A 300 -4.58 3.51 5.97
N ILE A 301 -5.90 3.37 5.94
CA ILE A 301 -6.84 4.38 6.43
C ILE A 301 -7.04 4.32 7.94
N VAL A 302 -6.91 3.13 8.53
CA VAL A 302 -7.32 2.83 9.92
C VAL A 302 -6.11 2.53 10.79
N ALA A 303 -5.05 1.97 10.22
CA ALA A 303 -3.84 1.65 10.94
C ALA A 303 -3.34 2.88 11.70
N ILE A 304 -3.00 2.63 12.96
CA ILE A 304 -2.42 3.61 13.85
C ILE A 304 -0.91 3.54 13.63
N SER A 305 -0.42 4.38 12.72
CA SER A 305 1.00 4.44 12.40
C SER A 305 1.42 5.87 12.10
N PRO A 306 2.69 6.23 12.40
CA PRO A 306 3.23 7.55 12.06
C PRO A 306 3.17 7.89 10.56
N GLN A 307 3.13 6.88 9.69
CA GLN A 307 3.05 7.03 8.24
C GLN A 307 1.68 7.49 7.76
N ILE A 308 0.65 7.41 8.60
CA ILE A 308 -0.71 7.84 8.26
C ILE A 308 -0.99 9.10 9.07
N PRO A 309 -0.61 10.28 8.54
CA PRO A 309 -0.67 11.51 9.31
C PRO A 309 -2.14 11.84 9.65
N ARG A 310 -2.41 11.91 10.95
CA ARG A 310 -3.74 12.21 11.49
C ARG A 310 -3.87 13.69 11.81
N VAL A 311 -5.12 14.16 11.81
CA VAL A 311 -5.45 15.56 12.02
C VAL A 311 -5.00 16.03 13.40
N GLY A 312 -5.15 15.22 14.44
CA GLY A 312 -4.78 15.62 15.80
C GLY A 312 -5.73 16.63 16.43
N CYS A 313 -5.37 17.18 17.59
CA CYS A 313 -6.20 18.17 18.28
C CYS A 313 -5.45 19.13 19.21
N PHE A 314 -6.07 20.29 19.43
CA PHE A 314 -5.70 21.20 20.51
C PHE A 314 -6.40 20.78 21.80
N PHE A 315 -5.67 20.70 22.90
CA PHE A 315 -6.14 20.13 24.15
C PHE A 315 -6.09 21.20 25.24
N ASP A 316 -7.25 21.70 25.68
CA ASP A 316 -7.32 22.71 26.74
C ASP A 316 -7.33 22.04 28.11
N LEU A 317 -6.15 21.79 28.67
CA LEU A 317 -6.00 21.13 29.96
C LEU A 317 -6.69 21.91 31.09
N ALA A 318 -6.69 23.25 31.02
CA ALA A 318 -7.28 24.12 32.04
C ALA A 318 -8.82 24.08 32.08
N SER A 319 -9.45 23.62 30.99
CA SER A 319 -10.92 23.53 30.91
C SER A 319 -11.54 22.36 31.68
N TYR A 320 -10.72 21.44 32.21
CA TYR A 320 -11.19 20.23 32.88
C TYR A 320 -11.20 20.37 34.39
N SER A 321 -12.23 19.82 35.04
CA SER A 321 -12.30 19.74 36.49
C SER A 321 -11.17 18.85 37.05
N PRO A 322 -10.69 19.09 38.29
CA PRO A 322 -9.70 18.22 38.93
C PRO A 322 -10.11 16.73 38.97
N GLU A 323 -11.40 16.45 39.09
CA GLU A 323 -11.96 15.09 39.10
C GLU A 323 -11.86 14.41 37.71
N ASP A 324 -11.95 15.19 36.64
CA ASP A 324 -11.86 14.72 35.26
C ASP A 324 -10.42 14.57 34.76
N LEU A 325 -9.43 15.13 35.47
CA LEU A 325 -8.01 15.11 35.08
C LEU A 325 -7.48 13.70 34.83
N GLY A 326 -7.85 12.71 35.65
CA GLY A 326 -7.42 11.33 35.45
C GLY A 326 -7.96 10.71 34.15
N ARG A 327 -9.23 10.96 33.81
CA ARG A 327 -9.84 10.48 32.56
C ARG A 327 -9.26 11.19 31.35
N THR A 328 -9.00 12.48 31.49
CA THR A 328 -8.43 13.37 30.48
C THR A 328 -6.99 12.98 30.18
N GLY A 329 -6.19 12.70 31.21
CA GLY A 329 -4.82 12.19 31.09
C GLY A 329 -4.76 10.88 30.31
N ARG A 330 -5.62 9.91 30.64
CA ARG A 330 -5.74 8.64 29.86
C ARG A 330 -6.03 8.87 28.38
N GLN A 331 -6.87 9.85 28.05
CA GLN A 331 -7.17 10.17 26.66
C GLN A 331 -5.98 10.81 25.94
N LEU A 332 -5.26 11.72 26.63
CA LEU A 332 -4.04 12.35 26.11
C LEU A 332 -2.95 11.30 25.83
N ILE A 333 -2.71 10.39 26.78
CA ILE A 333 -1.78 9.26 26.63
C ILE A 333 -2.14 8.44 25.39
N ARG A 334 -3.42 8.11 25.24
CA ARG A 334 -3.88 7.32 24.10
C ARG A 334 -3.67 8.02 22.76
N PHE A 335 -3.89 9.33 22.69
CA PHE A 335 -3.59 10.08 21.48
C PHE A 335 -2.10 10.00 21.14
N ILE A 336 -1.23 10.23 22.12
CA ILE A 336 0.23 10.20 21.93
C ILE A 336 0.68 8.81 21.48
N TYR A 337 0.24 7.76 22.18
CA TYR A 337 0.53 6.36 21.81
C TYR A 337 0.01 6.01 20.42
N SER A 338 -1.15 6.56 20.06
CA SER A 338 -1.76 6.36 18.75
C SER A 338 -1.17 7.26 17.65
N SER A 339 -0.01 7.89 17.90
CA SER A 339 0.61 8.83 16.95
C SER A 339 -0.35 9.93 16.47
N ILE A 340 -1.33 10.29 17.30
CA ILE A 340 -2.29 11.37 17.03
C ILE A 340 -1.66 12.67 17.53
N PRO A 341 -1.38 13.65 16.66
CA PRO A 341 -0.79 14.92 17.09
C PRO A 341 -1.62 15.63 18.15
N VAL A 342 -0.98 16.09 19.23
CA VAL A 342 -1.64 16.90 20.27
C VAL A 342 -0.89 18.19 20.52
N TRP A 343 -1.61 19.29 20.66
CA TRP A 343 -1.06 20.59 21.09
C TRP A 343 -1.81 21.07 22.33
N TYR A 344 -1.13 21.54 23.36
CA TYR A 344 -1.78 22.20 24.51
C TYR A 344 -1.07 23.51 24.83
N PRO A 345 -1.81 24.51 25.35
CA PRO A 345 -1.22 25.80 25.67
C PRO A 345 -0.18 25.65 26.80
N LEU A 346 0.87 26.46 26.76
CA LEU A 346 1.81 26.63 27.87
C LEU A 346 1.47 27.94 28.57
N ASN A 347 0.79 27.84 29.71
CA ASN A 347 0.45 28.94 30.61
C ASN A 347 0.53 28.49 32.08
N SER A 348 0.35 29.44 33.00
CA SER A 348 0.39 29.17 34.45
C SER A 348 -0.57 28.07 34.91
N ASP A 349 -1.72 27.94 34.25
CA ASP A 349 -2.73 26.94 34.59
C ASP A 349 -2.27 25.54 34.18
N THR A 350 -1.67 25.41 32.99
CA THR A 350 -1.08 24.14 32.55
C THR A 350 0.12 23.72 33.39
N ASP A 351 0.93 24.67 33.88
CA ASP A 351 2.03 24.37 34.80
C ASP A 351 1.53 23.81 36.14
N ALA A 352 0.39 24.29 36.64
CA ALA A 352 -0.24 23.72 37.82
C ALA A 352 -0.74 22.29 37.55
N ILE A 353 -1.25 22.01 36.35
CA ILE A 353 -1.73 20.68 35.95
C ILE A 353 -0.56 19.69 35.76
N PHE A 354 0.59 20.13 35.25
CA PHE A 354 1.77 19.26 35.12
C PHE A 354 2.33 18.77 36.46
N LYS A 355 1.95 19.40 37.59
CA LYS A 355 2.26 18.87 38.94
C LYS A 355 1.48 17.60 39.27
N HIS A 356 0.41 17.30 38.53
CA HIS A 356 -0.33 16.07 38.67
C HIS A 356 0.43 14.92 37.99
N ARG A 357 0.64 13.81 38.72
CA ARG A 357 1.43 12.64 38.27
C ARG A 357 1.06 12.12 36.87
N ALA A 358 -0.22 12.17 36.50
CA ALA A 358 -0.67 11.72 35.17
C ALA A 358 -0.19 12.60 34.00
N PHE A 359 0.20 13.85 34.27
CA PHE A 359 0.58 14.84 33.27
C PHE A 359 2.04 15.28 33.35
N GLU A 360 2.75 15.00 34.45
CA GLU A 360 4.15 15.40 34.67
C GLU A 360 5.06 15.08 33.47
N ARG A 361 4.93 13.88 32.91
CA ARG A 361 5.68 13.43 31.73
C ARG A 361 5.38 14.18 30.42
N PHE A 362 4.30 14.96 30.38
CA PHE A 362 3.95 15.79 29.22
C PHE A 362 4.45 17.22 29.38
N ARG A 363 5.16 17.54 30.46
CA ARG A 363 5.81 18.83 30.59
C ARG A 363 6.90 18.95 29.51
N PRO A 364 7.01 20.07 28.79
CA PRO A 364 8.14 20.30 27.91
C PRO A 364 9.46 20.23 28.71
N PRO A 365 10.47 19.51 28.21
CA PRO A 365 11.81 19.55 28.78
C PRO A 365 12.31 21.00 28.92
N PRO A 366 12.95 21.37 30.04
CA PRO A 366 13.48 22.73 30.25
C PRO A 366 14.38 23.20 29.11
N GLU A 367 15.16 22.30 28.53
CA GLU A 367 16.08 22.59 27.43
C GLU A 367 15.34 23.03 26.16
N LEU A 368 14.13 22.50 25.92
CA LEU A 368 13.30 22.95 24.80
C LEU A 368 12.73 24.35 25.03
N ILE A 369 12.39 24.70 26.26
CA ILE A 369 11.92 26.04 26.62
C ILE A 369 13.07 27.04 26.46
N GLU A 370 14.23 26.74 27.04
CA GLU A 370 15.42 27.58 26.94
C GLU A 370 15.85 27.77 25.47
N LYS A 371 15.86 26.70 24.68
CA LYS A 371 16.14 26.78 23.24
C LYS A 371 15.13 27.66 22.52
N PHE A 372 13.85 27.49 22.80
CA PHE A 372 12.79 28.29 22.18
C PHE A 372 12.92 29.78 22.56
N GLU A 373 13.25 30.09 23.81
CA GLU A 373 13.49 31.46 24.28
C GLU A 373 14.77 32.07 23.70
N ALA A 374 15.83 31.28 23.56
CA ALA A 374 17.05 31.66 22.86
C ALA A 374 16.78 31.96 21.38
N ASP A 375 16.03 31.10 20.68
CA ASP A 375 15.66 31.29 19.27
C ASP A 375 14.73 32.51 19.09
N ARG A 376 13.85 32.77 20.06
CA ARG A 376 12.95 33.94 20.05
C ARG A 376 13.68 35.25 20.34
N SER A 377 14.70 35.23 21.20
CA SER A 377 15.49 36.40 21.59
C SER A 377 16.65 36.67 20.65
N ALA A 378 17.10 35.66 19.90
CA ALA A 378 18.00 35.83 18.79
C ALA A 378 17.39 36.89 17.86
N PRO A 379 18.10 37.98 17.54
CA PRO A 379 17.62 38.92 16.55
C PRO A 379 17.38 38.11 15.30
N ILE A 380 16.10 37.95 14.92
CA ILE A 380 15.69 37.26 13.70
C ILE A 380 16.66 37.80 12.66
N PRO A 381 17.58 36.96 12.12
CA PRO A 381 18.45 37.40 11.05
C PRO A 381 17.49 38.06 10.08
N ARG A 382 17.71 39.33 9.72
CA ARG A 382 16.86 40.03 8.74
C ARG A 382 17.07 39.29 7.41
N ALA A 383 16.51 38.09 7.33
CA ALA A 383 16.28 37.35 6.13
C ALA A 383 15.43 38.30 5.30
N PRO A 384 15.82 38.56 4.05
CA PRO A 384 15.08 39.45 3.19
C PRO A 384 13.62 39.01 3.23
N MET A 385 12.76 39.90 3.72
CA MET A 385 11.39 39.64 4.18
C MET A 385 10.41 39.26 3.05
N TYR A 386 10.94 38.80 1.92
CA TYR A 386 10.22 38.42 0.70
C TYR A 386 10.67 37.07 0.10
N ALA A 387 11.72 36.41 0.61
CA ALA A 387 12.23 35.21 -0.06
C ALA A 387 11.26 34.02 -0.01
N ASP A 388 10.47 33.80 1.05
CA ASP A 388 9.62 32.58 1.11
C ASP A 388 8.32 32.70 0.32
N ARG A 389 7.82 33.92 0.12
CA ARG A 389 6.69 34.17 -0.77
C ARG A 389 7.15 34.24 -2.22
N ASP A 390 8.33 34.82 -2.49
CA ASP A 390 8.96 34.76 -3.82
C ASP A 390 9.48 33.37 -4.18
N ILE A 391 9.77 32.47 -3.24
CA ILE A 391 10.11 31.06 -3.56
C ILE A 391 8.85 30.26 -3.87
N LEU A 392 7.74 30.47 -3.17
CA LEU A 392 6.45 29.84 -3.49
C LEU A 392 5.80 30.45 -4.75
N ASP A 393 5.98 31.75 -4.98
CA ASP A 393 5.53 32.45 -6.18
C ASP A 393 6.53 32.24 -7.33
N LYS A 394 7.85 32.12 -7.12
CA LYS A 394 8.79 31.61 -8.14
C LYS A 394 8.49 30.17 -8.45
N TRP A 395 8.27 29.29 -7.48
CA TRP A 395 7.96 27.89 -7.77
C TRP A 395 6.61 27.78 -8.48
N ARG A 396 5.61 28.60 -8.10
CA ARG A 396 4.37 28.73 -8.89
C ARG A 396 4.59 29.32 -10.26
N ASN A 397 5.47 30.30 -10.42
CA ASN A 397 5.74 30.97 -11.69
C ASN A 397 6.70 30.19 -12.57
N GLU A 398 7.58 29.34 -12.02
CA GLU A 398 8.49 28.42 -12.69
C GLU A 398 7.72 27.16 -13.09
N VAL A 399 6.83 26.64 -12.23
CA VAL A 399 5.83 25.61 -12.60
C VAL A 399 4.82 26.19 -13.61
N ALA A 400 4.39 27.45 -13.46
CA ALA A 400 3.54 28.12 -14.44
C ALA A 400 4.31 28.46 -15.71
N GLU A 401 5.61 28.76 -15.68
CA GLU A 401 6.43 29.06 -16.86
C GLU A 401 6.79 27.78 -17.62
N GLU A 402 7.13 26.69 -16.92
CA GLU A 402 7.32 25.35 -17.48
C GLU A 402 6.02 24.76 -18.02
N THR A 403 4.86 25.10 -17.44
CA THR A 403 3.55 24.76 -18.03
C THR A 403 3.04 25.79 -19.06
N SER A 404 3.63 27.00 -19.11
CA SER A 404 3.27 28.06 -20.07
C SER A 404 4.08 28.04 -21.35
N LYS A 405 5.17 27.26 -21.44
CA LYS A 405 5.60 26.77 -22.75
C LYS A 405 4.50 25.81 -23.17
N PRO A 406 3.61 26.18 -24.11
CA PRO A 406 2.58 25.26 -24.53
C PRO A 406 3.31 24.14 -25.27
N SER A 407 3.64 23.05 -24.57
CA SER A 407 3.59 21.76 -25.25
C SER A 407 2.22 21.75 -25.89
N LYS A 408 2.18 21.69 -27.23
CA LYS A 408 0.91 21.84 -27.94
C LYS A 408 0.05 20.72 -27.37
N SER A 409 -1.03 21.07 -26.66
CA SER A 409 -1.85 20.11 -25.90
C SER A 409 -2.33 18.93 -26.76
N TRP A 410 -2.33 19.14 -28.07
CA TRP A 410 -2.59 18.15 -29.11
C TRP A 410 -1.48 17.09 -29.29
N GLU A 411 -0.20 17.41 -29.11
CA GLU A 411 0.91 16.44 -29.22
C GLU A 411 0.78 15.36 -28.16
N VAL A 412 0.54 15.75 -26.90
CA VAL A 412 0.27 14.81 -25.79
C VAL A 412 -1.00 14.00 -26.06
N PHE A 413 -2.04 14.62 -26.62
CA PHE A 413 -3.27 13.92 -27.00
C PHE A 413 -3.04 12.90 -28.12
N PHE A 414 -2.29 13.24 -29.18
CA PHE A 414 -2.00 12.34 -30.30
C PHE A 414 -1.02 11.25 -29.89
N GLU A 415 -0.01 11.55 -29.07
CA GLU A 415 0.91 10.56 -28.52
C GLU A 415 0.17 9.57 -27.60
N SER A 416 -0.69 10.05 -26.71
CA SER A 416 -1.57 9.21 -25.88
C SER A 416 -2.50 8.34 -26.72
N ARG A 417 -3.04 8.89 -27.82
CA ARG A 417 -3.91 8.15 -28.74
C ARG A 417 -3.15 7.11 -29.56
N GLU A 418 -1.93 7.42 -29.99
CA GLU A 418 -1.04 6.50 -30.70
C GLU A 418 -0.57 5.36 -29.79
N GLN A 419 -0.20 5.66 -28.54
CA GLN A 419 0.08 4.66 -27.51
C GLN A 419 -1.14 3.76 -27.24
N SER A 420 -2.34 4.35 -27.15
CA SER A 420 -3.59 3.60 -26.98
C SER A 420 -3.89 2.72 -28.21
N HIS A 421 -3.63 3.24 -29.40
CA HIS A 421 -3.77 2.50 -30.65
C HIS A 421 -2.79 1.33 -30.74
N ALA A 422 -1.52 1.54 -30.40
CA ALA A 422 -0.49 0.50 -30.35
C ALA A 422 -0.86 -0.60 -29.33
N ARG A 423 -1.34 -0.22 -28.14
CA ARG A 423 -1.84 -1.18 -27.13
C ARG A 423 -3.04 -1.98 -27.62
N ARG A 424 -3.94 -1.36 -28.41
CA ARG A 424 -5.10 -2.04 -29.01
C ARG A 424 -4.66 -3.01 -30.10
N LEU A 425 -3.74 -2.62 -30.98
CA LEU A 425 -3.18 -3.47 -32.02
C LEU A 425 -2.41 -4.67 -31.43
N ALA A 426 -1.67 -4.47 -30.34
CA ALA A 426 -0.94 -5.53 -29.65
C ALA A 426 -1.87 -6.60 -29.03
N LYS A 427 -3.11 -6.24 -28.72
CA LYS A 427 -4.13 -7.14 -28.13
C LYS A 427 -5.14 -7.68 -29.16
N GLU A 428 -4.93 -7.39 -30.44
CA GLU A 428 -5.88 -7.72 -31.49
C GLU A 428 -5.81 -9.22 -31.84
N THR A 429 -6.94 -9.93 -31.75
CA THR A 429 -7.01 -11.34 -32.18
C THR A 429 -6.86 -11.45 -33.70
N LYS A 430 -6.46 -12.63 -34.23
CA LYS A 430 -6.36 -12.85 -35.69
C LYS A 430 -7.64 -12.47 -36.45
N ARG A 431 -8.82 -12.76 -35.88
CA ARG A 431 -10.12 -12.42 -36.46
C ARG A 431 -10.40 -10.91 -36.43
N GLN A 432 -10.09 -10.23 -35.33
CA GLN A 432 -10.22 -8.77 -35.23
C GLN A 432 -9.26 -8.06 -36.17
N ARG A 433 -8.01 -8.55 -36.27
CA ARG A 433 -7.01 -8.06 -37.20
C ARG A 433 -7.48 -8.21 -38.63
N GLN A 434 -8.00 -9.38 -39.01
CA GLN A 434 -8.56 -9.58 -40.35
C GLN A 434 -9.75 -8.66 -40.58
N ARG A 435 -10.68 -8.52 -39.63
CA ARG A 435 -11.81 -7.59 -39.74
C ARG A 435 -11.36 -6.13 -39.89
N ARG A 436 -10.32 -5.70 -39.16
CA ARG A 436 -9.73 -4.36 -39.29
C ARG A 436 -9.09 -4.18 -40.67
N LEU A 437 -8.27 -5.15 -41.11
CA LEU A 437 -7.66 -5.13 -42.44
C LEU A 437 -8.71 -5.15 -43.55
N ASP A 438 -9.80 -5.90 -43.39
CA ASP A 438 -10.92 -5.92 -44.32
C ASP A 438 -11.65 -4.58 -44.30
N MET A 439 -11.88 -3.96 -43.13
CA MET A 439 -12.44 -2.60 -43.04
C MET A 439 -11.53 -1.57 -43.68
N GLU A 440 -10.21 -1.66 -43.52
CA GLU A 440 -9.24 -0.76 -44.15
C GLU A 440 -9.18 -0.96 -45.67
N LYS A 441 -9.19 -2.22 -46.13
CA LYS A 441 -9.20 -2.59 -47.55
C LYS A 441 -10.50 -2.18 -48.25
N HIS A 442 -11.63 -2.30 -47.55
CA HIS A 442 -12.95 -1.91 -48.05
C HIS A 442 -13.32 -0.48 -47.67
N ALA A 443 -12.46 0.26 -46.98
CA ALA A 443 -12.72 1.63 -46.56
C ALA A 443 -12.99 2.57 -47.74
N ALA A 444 -12.47 2.28 -48.93
CA ALA A 444 -12.76 3.04 -50.15
C ALA A 444 -14.13 2.67 -50.77
N THR A 445 -14.53 1.39 -50.66
CA THR A 445 -15.80 0.88 -51.19
C THR A 445 -16.99 1.11 -50.26
N SER A 446 -16.75 1.32 -48.95
CA SER A 446 -17.79 1.57 -47.94
C SER A 446 -18.14 3.06 -47.76
N TRP A 447 -17.75 3.92 -48.71
CA TRP A 447 -18.21 5.32 -48.74
C TRP A 447 -19.67 5.33 -49.15
N SER A 448 -20.56 5.11 -48.18
CA SER A 448 -21.97 5.49 -48.37
C SER A 448 -22.04 7.01 -48.46
N ASP A 449 -22.93 7.55 -49.30
CA ASP A 449 -23.15 9.00 -49.40
C ASP A 449 -23.59 9.65 -48.07
N THR A 450 -23.98 8.82 -47.10
CA THR A 450 -24.35 9.21 -45.73
C THR A 450 -23.17 9.31 -44.76
N SER A 451 -21.99 8.76 -45.08
CA SER A 451 -20.84 8.71 -44.16
C SER A 451 -19.82 9.81 -44.47
N ALA A 452 -19.61 10.76 -43.56
CA ALA A 452 -18.60 11.82 -43.71
C ALA A 452 -17.26 11.42 -43.08
N PHE A 453 -16.21 11.29 -43.90
CA PHE A 453 -14.85 11.03 -43.45
C PHE A 453 -14.05 12.34 -43.36
N PHE A 454 -13.12 12.42 -42.40
CA PHE A 454 -12.33 13.60 -42.17
C PHE A 454 -10.86 13.27 -41.90
N LYS A 455 -9.96 14.10 -42.42
CA LYS A 455 -8.52 14.07 -42.17
C LYS A 455 -8.09 15.32 -41.40
N TRP A 456 -7.21 15.17 -40.43
CA TRP A 456 -6.57 16.30 -39.78
C TRP A 456 -5.42 16.77 -40.67
N VAL A 457 -5.50 18.00 -41.18
CA VAL A 457 -4.49 18.62 -42.04
C VAL A 457 -3.92 19.82 -41.30
N LEU A 458 -2.60 19.96 -41.24
CA LEU A 458 -1.97 21.12 -40.61
C LEU A 458 -2.30 22.35 -41.45
N ASN A 459 -3.04 23.30 -40.88
CA ASN A 459 -3.31 24.56 -41.55
C ASN A 459 -2.03 25.39 -41.53
N ALA A 460 -1.42 25.58 -42.70
CA ALA A 460 -0.13 26.24 -42.86
C ALA A 460 -0.12 27.68 -42.31
N ASN A 461 -1.27 28.37 -42.27
CA ASN A 461 -1.36 29.75 -41.83
C ASN A 461 -1.51 29.89 -40.31
N THR A 462 -2.11 28.90 -39.64
CA THR A 462 -2.38 28.96 -38.20
C THR A 462 -1.50 28.04 -37.36
N GLY A 463 -0.81 27.08 -38.00
CA GLY A 463 -0.06 26.04 -37.31
C GLY A 463 -0.93 25.07 -36.52
N VAL A 464 -2.26 25.12 -36.70
CA VAL A 464 -3.24 24.27 -36.02
C VAL A 464 -3.75 23.20 -37.00
N HIS A 465 -3.87 21.95 -36.57
CA HIS A 465 -4.50 20.91 -37.37
C HIS A 465 -6.01 21.17 -37.47
N VAL A 466 -6.52 21.30 -38.70
CA VAL A 466 -7.94 21.50 -38.99
C VAL A 466 -8.50 20.23 -39.62
N ARG A 467 -9.69 19.84 -39.16
CA ARG A 467 -10.40 18.66 -39.64
C ARG A 467 -11.03 18.97 -41.00
N THR A 468 -10.43 18.47 -42.07
CA THR A 468 -10.89 18.65 -43.46
C THR A 468 -11.70 17.43 -43.88
N ARG A 469 -12.89 17.63 -44.43
CA ARG A 469 -13.74 16.54 -44.92
C ARG A 469 -13.13 15.97 -46.20
N LEU A 470 -12.89 14.66 -46.25
CA LEU A 470 -12.36 14.00 -47.45
C LEU A 470 -13.46 13.87 -48.50
N THR A 471 -13.15 14.18 -49.75
CA THR A 471 -14.06 13.97 -50.88
C THR A 471 -13.75 12.64 -51.58
N LYS A 472 -14.76 12.04 -52.24
CA LYS A 472 -14.70 10.66 -52.79
C LYS A 472 -13.58 10.43 -53.80
N ASN A 473 -12.99 11.51 -54.30
CA ASN A 473 -11.95 11.50 -55.32
C ASN A 473 -10.54 11.78 -54.75
N GLU A 474 -10.38 12.00 -53.44
CA GLU A 474 -9.06 12.16 -52.82
C GLU A 474 -8.48 10.78 -52.48
N GLU A 475 -7.43 10.36 -53.20
CA GLU A 475 -6.77 9.07 -53.00
C GLU A 475 -6.33 8.88 -51.54
N SER A 476 -6.74 7.74 -50.96
CA SER A 476 -6.41 7.37 -49.59
C SER A 476 -4.89 7.16 -49.45
N PRO A 477 -4.20 7.78 -48.48
CA PRO A 477 -2.76 7.63 -48.27
C PRO A 477 -2.35 6.25 -47.70
N ALA A 478 -3.24 5.26 -47.70
CA ALA A 478 -3.05 3.95 -47.08
C ALA A 478 -2.62 2.83 -48.06
N SER A 479 -2.37 3.15 -49.34
CA SER A 479 -1.82 2.18 -50.28
C SER A 479 -0.29 2.09 -50.10
N PRO A 480 0.29 0.94 -49.69
CA PRO A 480 1.74 0.78 -49.71
C PRO A 480 2.22 0.80 -51.18
N PRO A 481 3.43 1.35 -51.46
CA PRO A 481 3.97 1.28 -52.81
C PRO A 481 4.21 -0.18 -53.21
N PRO A 482 4.08 -0.53 -54.50
CA PRO A 482 4.34 -1.89 -54.96
C PRO A 482 5.85 -2.14 -54.98
N THR A 483 6.33 -3.07 -54.16
CA THR A 483 7.68 -3.63 -54.30
C THR A 483 7.59 -5.09 -54.74
N PRO A 484 8.13 -5.45 -55.92
CA PRO A 484 8.46 -6.82 -56.25
C PRO A 484 9.89 -7.18 -55.78
N GLU A 485 10.16 -8.49 -55.75
CA GLU A 485 11.47 -9.18 -55.67
C GLU A 485 11.94 -9.72 -54.30
N ARG A 486 11.60 -11.02 -54.10
CA ARG A 486 12.44 -12.17 -53.68
C ARG A 486 13.71 -11.89 -52.86
N TYR A 487 13.88 -12.64 -51.76
CA TYR A 487 14.97 -13.63 -51.63
C TYR A 487 14.69 -14.69 -50.55
N TYR A 488 15.05 -15.93 -50.87
CA TYR A 488 14.94 -17.17 -50.08
C TYR A 488 16.00 -17.24 -48.96
N GLY A 489 15.68 -17.97 -47.87
CA GLY A 489 16.67 -18.43 -46.89
C GLY A 489 16.04 -18.96 -45.60
N TRP A 490 15.56 -20.21 -45.62
CA TRP A 490 15.25 -21.00 -44.43
C TRP A 490 16.43 -21.93 -44.14
N GLU A 491 17.19 -21.68 -43.07
CA GLU A 491 17.97 -22.71 -42.37
C GLU A 491 18.03 -22.41 -40.86
N ALA A 492 17.90 -23.47 -40.07
CA ALA A 492 18.15 -23.64 -38.63
C ALA A 492 17.25 -22.91 -37.62
N ALA A 493 16.29 -23.68 -37.09
CA ALA A 493 15.58 -23.41 -35.85
C ALA A 493 16.49 -23.63 -34.62
N THR A 494 16.77 -22.58 -33.85
CA THR A 494 17.11 -22.58 -32.40
C THR A 494 17.27 -21.13 -31.88
N VAL A 495 16.26 -20.27 -32.04
CA VAL A 495 16.25 -18.96 -31.35
C VAL A 495 14.82 -18.62 -30.90
N LEU A 496 14.65 -18.44 -29.59
CA LEU A 496 13.44 -17.91 -28.96
C LEU A 496 13.12 -16.50 -29.52
N PRO A 497 11.87 -16.20 -29.92
CA PRO A 497 11.53 -14.87 -30.41
C PRO A 497 11.34 -13.92 -29.22
N GLY A 498 12.34 -13.06 -29.01
CA GLY A 498 12.27 -11.93 -28.09
C GLY A 498 13.42 -10.99 -28.39
N ASN A 499 13.12 -9.72 -28.67
CA ASN A 499 14.07 -8.67 -29.07
C ASN A 499 15.24 -8.51 -28.07
N ILE A 500 16.35 -9.21 -28.29
CA ILE A 500 17.64 -9.02 -27.58
C ILE A 500 18.53 -7.97 -28.28
N GLY A 501 18.18 -7.51 -29.48
CA GLY A 501 18.89 -6.44 -30.17
C GLY A 501 18.53 -5.07 -29.62
N LYS A 502 19.21 -4.63 -28.53
CA LYS A 502 19.53 -3.22 -28.15
C LYS A 502 19.83 -3.01 -26.66
N ARG A 503 19.90 -4.05 -25.83
CA ARG A 503 20.37 -3.96 -24.43
C ARG A 503 21.51 -4.92 -24.11
N ILE A 504 22.57 -4.86 -24.92
CA ILE A 504 23.86 -5.51 -24.65
C ILE A 504 24.81 -4.66 -23.74
N PRO A 505 24.55 -3.40 -23.29
CA PRO A 505 25.63 -2.60 -22.71
C PRO A 505 26.04 -3.01 -21.29
N PHE A 506 25.36 -3.96 -20.66
CA PHE A 506 25.70 -4.47 -19.33
C PHE A 506 25.72 -6.01 -19.34
N LEU A 507 26.81 -6.58 -19.81
CA LEU A 507 27.16 -7.96 -19.51
C LEU A 507 28.23 -7.94 -18.43
N PHE A 508 27.84 -8.32 -17.21
CA PHE A 508 28.74 -8.58 -16.08
C PHE A 508 29.46 -7.37 -15.47
N GLY A 509 28.81 -6.20 -15.38
CA GLY A 509 29.30 -5.06 -14.60
C GLY A 509 30.41 -4.23 -15.25
N LEU A 510 30.67 -4.43 -16.55
CA LEU A 510 31.59 -3.59 -17.33
C LEU A 510 30.77 -2.74 -18.33
N ASP A 511 31.00 -1.44 -18.33
CA ASP A 511 30.41 -0.50 -19.29
C ASP A 511 31.25 -0.52 -20.58
N PHE A 512 30.63 -0.92 -21.69
CA PHE A 512 31.29 -1.07 -23.00
C PHE A 512 30.95 0.07 -23.97
N THR A 513 30.34 1.17 -23.49
CA THR A 513 29.85 2.25 -24.35
C THR A 513 30.94 3.12 -24.99
N ASP A 514 32.18 3.09 -24.47
CA ASP A 514 33.30 3.91 -24.96
C ASP A 514 34.27 3.21 -25.93
N LEU A 515 34.01 1.96 -26.35
CA LEU A 515 34.97 1.19 -27.16
C LEU A 515 34.65 1.18 -28.67
N PRO A 516 35.65 1.37 -29.55
CA PRO A 516 35.47 1.34 -31.00
C PRO A 516 35.14 -0.06 -31.52
N SER A 517 34.26 -0.11 -32.52
CA SER A 517 33.37 -1.24 -32.83
C SER A 517 33.98 -2.50 -33.47
N ALA A 518 35.31 -2.65 -33.54
CA ALA A 518 35.94 -3.68 -34.39
C ALA A 518 36.75 -4.79 -33.66
N SER A 519 36.85 -4.80 -32.32
CA SER A 519 37.55 -5.89 -31.60
C SER A 519 36.92 -6.25 -30.25
N TYR A 520 35.59 -6.40 -30.22
CA TYR A 520 34.80 -6.61 -29.00
C TYR A 520 35.29 -7.76 -28.11
N GLU A 521 35.64 -8.92 -28.68
CA GLU A 521 36.13 -10.05 -27.86
C GLU A 521 37.56 -9.84 -27.34
N PHE A 522 38.40 -9.12 -28.08
CA PHE A 522 39.83 -8.99 -27.78
C PHE A 522 40.09 -8.01 -26.62
N GLU A 523 39.43 -6.85 -26.65
CA GLU A 523 39.53 -5.85 -25.57
C GLU A 523 38.73 -6.30 -24.34
N ALA A 524 37.55 -6.93 -24.48
CA ALA A 524 36.80 -7.44 -23.33
C ALA A 524 37.60 -8.46 -22.50
N ASN A 525 38.32 -9.37 -23.16
CA ASN A 525 39.20 -10.34 -22.49
C ASN A 525 40.36 -9.68 -21.74
N LYS A 526 40.85 -8.52 -22.19
CA LYS A 526 41.93 -7.75 -21.56
C LYS A 526 41.46 -7.02 -20.29
N TYR A 527 40.26 -6.45 -20.30
CA TYR A 527 39.63 -5.89 -19.09
C TYR A 527 39.28 -6.97 -18.07
N LEU A 528 38.78 -8.12 -18.53
CA LEU A 528 38.59 -9.33 -17.73
C LEU A 528 39.88 -9.79 -17.03
N TYR A 529 41.01 -9.84 -17.74
CA TYR A 529 42.29 -10.29 -17.19
C TYR A 529 42.82 -9.36 -16.08
N ARG A 530 42.68 -8.04 -16.27
CA ARG A 530 43.07 -7.03 -15.27
C ARG A 530 42.16 -7.02 -14.05
N ALA A 531 40.85 -7.26 -14.23
CA ALA A 531 39.89 -7.37 -13.13
C ALA A 531 40.21 -8.52 -12.16
N PHE A 532 40.97 -9.52 -12.61
CA PHE A 532 41.44 -10.65 -11.79
C PHE A 532 42.92 -10.54 -11.37
N GLY A 533 43.47 -9.33 -11.31
CA GLY A 533 44.83 -9.11 -10.78
C GLY A 533 45.98 -9.59 -11.67
N GLY A 534 45.68 -10.00 -12.91
CA GLY A 534 46.71 -10.37 -13.89
C GLY A 534 47.47 -9.13 -14.39
N LYS A 535 48.80 -9.09 -14.19
CA LYS A 535 49.64 -7.97 -14.63
C LYS A 535 49.80 -7.89 -16.15
N GLU A 536 49.81 -9.04 -16.85
CA GLU A 536 49.93 -9.13 -18.31
C GLU A 536 49.08 -10.30 -18.86
N GLN A 537 48.50 -10.12 -20.05
CA GLN A 537 47.64 -11.11 -20.72
C GLN A 537 48.49 -12.16 -21.47
N PRO A 538 48.13 -13.46 -21.44
CA PRO A 538 48.85 -14.51 -22.17
C PRO A 538 48.75 -14.28 -23.68
N LYS A 539 49.86 -14.51 -24.38
CA LYS A 539 49.94 -14.48 -25.85
C LYS A 539 50.36 -15.86 -26.35
N PRO A 540 49.59 -16.52 -27.24
CA PRO A 540 48.34 -16.06 -27.87
C PRO A 540 47.13 -16.12 -26.92
N LEU A 541 46.06 -15.40 -27.26
CA LEU A 541 44.82 -15.43 -26.50
C LEU A 541 44.15 -16.81 -26.58
N PRO A 542 43.44 -17.24 -25.51
CA PRO A 542 42.60 -18.43 -25.56
C PRO A 542 41.59 -18.34 -26.70
N LYS A 543 41.46 -19.43 -27.48
CA LYS A 543 40.51 -19.53 -28.62
C LYS A 543 39.02 -19.57 -28.23
N THR A 544 38.71 -19.55 -26.95
CA THR A 544 37.36 -19.69 -26.37
C THR A 544 37.19 -18.63 -25.31
N ALA A 545 35.99 -18.04 -25.22
CA ALA A 545 35.72 -16.96 -24.30
C ALA A 545 36.10 -17.36 -22.86
N ILE A 546 36.79 -16.46 -22.14
CA ILE A 546 37.22 -16.68 -20.74
C ILE A 546 36.02 -17.10 -19.86
N ASN A 547 34.83 -16.56 -20.14
CA ASN A 547 33.60 -16.88 -19.42
C ASN A 547 33.17 -18.35 -19.59
N GLU A 548 33.31 -18.94 -20.79
CA GLU A 548 32.99 -20.36 -21.01
C GLU A 548 33.99 -21.27 -20.29
N SER A 549 35.26 -20.86 -20.25
CA SER A 549 36.32 -21.59 -19.55
C SER A 549 36.14 -21.52 -18.02
N LEU A 550 35.75 -20.36 -17.48
CA LEU A 550 35.37 -20.22 -16.07
C LEU A 550 34.10 -21.04 -15.78
N HIS A 551 33.04 -20.91 -16.57
CA HIS A 551 31.82 -21.68 -16.39
C HIS A 551 32.07 -23.20 -16.41
N SER A 552 32.90 -23.68 -17.34
CA SER A 552 33.31 -25.08 -17.40
C SER A 552 34.16 -25.51 -16.20
N PHE A 553 35.08 -24.67 -15.72
CA PHE A 553 35.87 -24.95 -14.52
C PHE A 553 34.99 -25.10 -13.28
N PHE A 554 34.03 -24.19 -13.11
CA PHE A 554 33.14 -24.22 -11.95
C PHE A 554 32.08 -25.32 -12.03
N ASN A 555 31.59 -25.67 -13.22
CA ASN A 555 30.74 -26.85 -13.38
C ASN A 555 31.50 -28.16 -13.18
N ALA A 556 32.82 -28.15 -13.37
CA ALA A 556 33.70 -29.29 -13.11
C ALA A 556 34.10 -29.42 -11.63
N LEU A 557 33.91 -28.38 -10.80
CA LEU A 557 33.99 -28.52 -9.34
C LEU A 557 32.83 -29.43 -8.91
N PRO A 558 33.08 -30.67 -8.43
CA PRO A 558 32.01 -31.49 -7.90
C PRO A 558 31.35 -30.75 -6.75
N HIS A 559 30.01 -30.87 -6.64
CA HIS A 559 29.16 -30.25 -5.62
C HIS A 559 29.52 -30.58 -4.14
N ALA A 560 30.72 -31.06 -3.83
CA ALA A 560 31.12 -31.47 -2.49
C ALA A 560 32.64 -31.43 -2.21
N LEU A 561 33.49 -30.99 -3.14
CA LEU A 561 34.94 -30.99 -2.89
C LEU A 561 35.40 -29.65 -2.29
N PRO A 562 36.18 -29.63 -1.20
CA PRO A 562 36.83 -28.41 -0.72
C PRO A 562 37.63 -27.79 -1.87
N LEU A 563 37.66 -26.46 -1.99
CA LEU A 563 38.32 -25.74 -3.11
C LEU A 563 39.77 -26.21 -3.38
N ASP A 564 40.42 -26.81 -2.38
CA ASP A 564 41.77 -27.38 -2.43
C ASP A 564 41.89 -28.62 -3.32
N SER A 565 40.76 -29.27 -3.63
CA SER A 565 40.64 -30.46 -4.46
C SER A 565 39.94 -30.20 -5.80
N ALA A 566 39.84 -28.91 -6.18
CA ALA A 566 39.37 -28.50 -7.49
C ALA A 566 40.19 -29.20 -8.60
N PRO A 567 39.55 -29.79 -9.62
CA PRO A 567 40.29 -30.36 -10.75
C PRO A 567 41.19 -29.29 -11.37
N GLU A 568 42.36 -29.69 -11.86
CA GLU A 568 43.25 -28.77 -12.57
C GLU A 568 42.48 -28.05 -13.68
N ILE A 569 42.56 -26.72 -13.74
CA ILE A 569 41.95 -25.95 -14.84
C ILE A 569 42.57 -26.50 -16.12
N PRO A 570 41.80 -27.13 -17.03
CA PRO A 570 42.36 -27.90 -18.13
C PRO A 570 42.99 -27.03 -19.24
N ARG A 571 43.19 -25.72 -19.01
CA ARG A 571 43.69 -24.76 -19.99
C ARG A 571 44.77 -23.84 -19.43
N SER A 572 45.87 -23.74 -20.17
CA SER A 572 47.08 -22.93 -19.91
C SER A 572 46.79 -21.44 -19.66
N ASP A 573 45.70 -20.91 -20.20
CA ASP A 573 45.55 -19.45 -20.35
C ASP A 573 44.92 -18.77 -19.12
N LEU A 574 44.35 -19.56 -18.21
CA LEU A 574 43.82 -19.10 -16.91
C LEU A 574 44.76 -19.41 -15.74
N LEU A 575 45.87 -20.13 -15.97
CA LEU A 575 46.87 -20.44 -14.95
C LEU A 575 47.41 -19.20 -14.22
N PRO A 576 47.68 -18.05 -14.88
CA PRO A 576 48.18 -16.87 -14.19
C PRO A 576 47.15 -16.20 -13.26
N LEU A 577 45.86 -16.34 -13.55
CA LEU A 577 44.78 -15.80 -12.72
C LEU A 577 44.39 -16.76 -11.58
N ARG A 578 44.78 -18.03 -11.67
CA ARG A 578 44.41 -19.08 -10.73
C ARG A 578 44.73 -18.74 -9.27
N PRO A 579 45.94 -18.26 -8.90
CA PRO A 579 46.24 -18.00 -7.49
C PRO A 579 45.39 -16.85 -6.91
N PHE A 580 45.20 -15.78 -7.68
CA PHE A 580 44.39 -14.64 -7.26
C PHE A 580 42.92 -15.00 -7.16
N LEU A 581 42.36 -15.63 -8.20
CA LEU A 581 40.98 -16.11 -8.21
C LEU A 581 40.72 -17.08 -7.07
N LEU A 582 41.57 -18.09 -6.88
CA LEU A 582 41.38 -19.06 -5.81
C LEU A 582 41.48 -18.39 -4.43
N ASN A 583 42.40 -17.45 -4.23
CA ASN A 583 42.52 -16.75 -2.96
C ASN A 583 41.28 -15.87 -2.69
N GLU A 584 40.85 -15.08 -3.67
CA GLU A 584 39.66 -14.23 -3.56
C GLU A 584 38.37 -15.03 -3.37
N LEU A 585 38.20 -16.12 -4.13
CA LEU A 585 37.08 -17.04 -4.00
C LEU A 585 37.09 -17.73 -2.62
N ARG A 586 38.25 -18.21 -2.15
CA ARG A 586 38.39 -18.82 -0.83
C ARG A 586 38.04 -17.86 0.30
N ASN A 587 38.43 -16.59 0.16
CA ASN A 587 38.21 -15.59 1.20
C ASN A 587 36.78 -15.01 1.19
N SER A 588 36.09 -15.04 0.04
CA SER A 588 34.81 -14.35 -0.14
C SER A 588 33.60 -15.28 -0.29
N ILE A 589 33.82 -16.54 -0.69
CA ILE A 589 32.75 -17.51 -0.95
C ILE A 589 32.97 -18.78 -0.12
N THR A 590 31.96 -19.11 0.68
CA THR A 590 31.83 -20.40 1.32
C THR A 590 30.82 -21.25 0.55
N TYR A 591 31.23 -22.40 0.04
CA TYR A 591 30.31 -23.36 -0.56
C TYR A 591 29.78 -24.31 0.51
N HIS A 592 28.46 -24.46 0.62
CA HIS A 592 27.82 -25.30 1.62
C HIS A 592 26.49 -25.87 1.10
N ASN A 593 26.32 -27.20 1.14
CA ASN A 593 25.10 -27.91 0.77
C ASN A 593 24.44 -27.43 -0.55
N GLY A 594 25.22 -27.28 -1.63
CA GLY A 594 24.68 -26.85 -2.93
C GLY A 594 24.51 -25.34 -3.08
N SER A 595 24.82 -24.55 -2.05
CA SER A 595 24.68 -23.10 -2.03
C SER A 595 26.04 -22.41 -1.92
N TYR A 596 26.16 -21.22 -2.51
CA TYR A 596 27.35 -20.38 -2.42
C TYR A 596 27.02 -19.17 -1.55
N ILE A 597 27.68 -19.09 -0.39
CA ILE A 597 27.50 -18.04 0.61
C ILE A 597 28.59 -17.00 0.39
N ILE A 598 28.18 -15.79 0.02
CA ILE A 598 29.06 -14.65 -0.17
C ILE A 598 29.10 -13.86 1.14
N ALA A 599 30.30 -13.72 1.69
CA ALA A 599 30.53 -12.90 2.87
C ALA A 599 30.40 -11.41 2.52
N THR A 600 29.56 -10.69 3.25
CA THR A 600 29.45 -9.23 3.20
C THR A 600 29.88 -8.64 4.54
N PRO A 601 30.36 -7.38 4.57
CA PRO A 601 30.63 -6.70 5.84
C PRO A 601 29.37 -6.69 6.73
N GLY A 602 29.47 -7.17 7.97
CA GLY A 602 28.36 -7.22 8.93
C GLY A 602 27.71 -8.60 9.11
N ASP A 603 26.47 -8.62 9.59
CA ASP A 603 25.74 -9.85 9.98
C ASP A 603 24.93 -10.47 8.84
N LEU A 604 24.82 -9.79 7.71
CA LEU A 604 24.15 -10.30 6.52
C LEU A 604 25.07 -11.23 5.72
N ARG A 605 24.45 -12.18 5.05
CA ARG A 605 25.09 -13.09 4.09
C ARG A 605 24.28 -13.11 2.81
N ILE A 606 24.93 -13.13 1.65
CA ILE A 606 24.24 -13.29 0.37
C ILE A 606 24.38 -14.74 -0.07
N VAL A 607 23.27 -15.44 -0.27
CA VAL A 607 23.27 -16.83 -0.72
C VAL A 607 22.84 -16.87 -2.19
N VAL A 608 23.67 -17.47 -3.04
CA VAL A 608 23.33 -17.72 -4.45
C VAL A 608 23.40 -19.22 -4.75
N PHE A 609 22.59 -19.66 -5.71
CA PHE A 609 22.36 -21.09 -5.97
C PHE A 609 23.07 -21.62 -7.22
N HIS A 610 23.81 -20.77 -7.92
CA HIS A 610 24.51 -21.16 -9.14
C HIS A 610 25.96 -20.65 -9.10
N PRO A 611 26.95 -21.45 -9.53
CA PRO A 611 28.36 -21.03 -9.52
C PRO A 611 28.59 -19.74 -10.31
N SER A 612 27.92 -19.59 -11.46
CA SER A 612 28.05 -18.36 -12.27
C SER A 612 27.60 -17.09 -11.54
N ALA A 613 26.60 -17.19 -10.66
CA ALA A 613 26.15 -16.07 -9.83
C ALA A 613 27.19 -15.72 -8.76
N ALA A 614 27.84 -16.72 -8.17
CA ALA A 614 28.86 -16.53 -7.16
C ALA A 614 30.10 -15.85 -7.76
N ILE A 615 30.53 -16.29 -8.95
CA ILE A 615 31.59 -15.64 -9.75
C ILE A 615 31.19 -14.21 -10.08
N PHE A 616 29.95 -14.00 -10.52
CA PHE A 616 29.45 -12.67 -10.85
C PHE A 616 29.62 -11.71 -9.67
N CYS A 617 29.30 -12.14 -8.45
CA CYS A 617 29.46 -11.31 -7.25
C CYS A 617 30.93 -11.00 -6.93
N VAL A 618 31.83 -11.98 -7.04
CA VAL A 618 33.27 -11.77 -6.78
C VAL A 618 33.93 -10.85 -7.81
N ARG A 619 33.34 -10.75 -9.01
CA ARG A 619 33.78 -9.87 -10.09
C ARG A 619 33.32 -8.43 -9.96
N LEU A 620 32.38 -8.12 -9.08
CA LEU A 620 31.94 -6.76 -8.89
C LEU A 620 33.09 -5.94 -8.32
N MET A 621 33.32 -4.75 -8.90
CA MET A 621 34.39 -3.84 -8.45
C MET A 621 34.15 -3.38 -7.02
N ASP A 622 32.88 -3.18 -6.67
CA ASP A 622 32.43 -2.90 -5.32
C ASP A 622 31.73 -4.14 -4.75
N ARG A 623 32.19 -4.57 -3.57
CA ARG A 623 31.65 -5.72 -2.84
C ARG A 623 30.80 -5.30 -1.65
N ASP A 624 30.45 -4.01 -1.57
CA ASP A 624 29.43 -3.56 -0.65
C ASP A 624 28.13 -4.34 -0.89
N PHE A 625 27.46 -4.62 0.21
CA PHE A 625 26.21 -5.37 0.25
C PHE A 625 25.20 -4.80 -0.75
N ASP A 626 25.00 -3.48 -0.73
CA ASP A 626 24.03 -2.81 -1.60
C ASP A 626 24.38 -3.01 -3.09
N HIS A 627 25.67 -2.91 -3.44
CA HIS A 627 26.11 -3.07 -4.82
C HIS A 627 25.90 -4.51 -5.33
N VAL A 628 26.20 -5.52 -4.50
CA VAL A 628 26.03 -6.93 -4.84
C VAL A 628 24.54 -7.27 -5.00
N VAL A 629 23.70 -6.89 -4.05
CA VAL A 629 22.25 -7.13 -4.06
C VAL A 629 21.59 -6.48 -5.28
N LEU A 630 21.89 -5.21 -5.54
CA LEU A 630 21.32 -4.49 -6.67
C LEU A 630 21.74 -5.12 -8.01
N SER A 631 23.01 -5.53 -8.10
CA SER A 631 23.55 -6.18 -9.28
C SER A 631 22.87 -7.52 -9.55
N LEU A 632 22.72 -8.37 -8.53
CA LEU A 632 22.02 -9.65 -8.65
C LEU A 632 20.56 -9.47 -9.08
N TYR A 633 19.86 -8.53 -8.43
CA TYR A 633 18.47 -8.19 -8.73
C TYR A 633 18.28 -7.70 -10.17
N ARG A 634 19.09 -6.73 -10.61
CA ARG A 634 19.00 -6.15 -11.97
C ARG A 634 19.28 -7.18 -13.08
N HIS A 635 20.11 -8.19 -12.79
CA HIS A 635 20.37 -9.29 -13.71
C HIS A 635 19.33 -10.42 -13.62
N GLY A 636 18.35 -10.30 -12.73
CA GLY A 636 17.32 -11.34 -12.52
C GLY A 636 17.90 -12.66 -12.00
N ILE A 637 19.06 -12.61 -11.35
CA ILE A 637 19.71 -13.76 -10.74
C ILE A 637 18.97 -14.08 -9.44
N ARG A 638 18.74 -15.37 -9.15
CA ARG A 638 18.14 -15.80 -7.89
C ARG A 638 19.17 -15.70 -6.77
N PHE A 639 18.79 -15.06 -5.68
CA PHE A 639 19.61 -14.95 -4.48
C PHE A 639 18.74 -14.84 -3.22
N ASN A 640 19.37 -14.96 -2.07
CA ASN A 640 18.78 -14.69 -0.76
C ASN A 640 19.72 -13.76 0.02
N VAL A 641 19.14 -12.92 0.86
CA VAL A 641 19.87 -12.04 1.79
C VAL A 641 19.55 -12.55 3.18
N CYS A 642 20.46 -13.32 3.75
CA CYS A 642 20.22 -14.06 4.97
C CYS A 642 20.78 -13.36 6.21
N ILE A 643 20.13 -13.59 7.34
CA ILE A 643 20.71 -13.40 8.67
C ILE A 643 21.22 -14.74 9.19
N GLU A 644 22.37 -14.72 9.85
CA GLU A 644 22.98 -15.89 10.47
C GLU A 644 22.58 -16.00 11.95
N LEU A 645 22.01 -17.13 12.37
CA LEU A 645 21.54 -17.34 13.73
C LEU A 645 21.92 -18.72 14.25
N SER A 646 22.25 -18.80 15.54
CA SER A 646 22.61 -20.06 16.22
C SER A 646 21.42 -20.82 16.80
N THR A 647 20.20 -20.29 16.66
CA THR A 647 18.99 -20.91 17.20
C THR A 647 18.40 -21.85 16.14
N PRO A 648 18.18 -23.13 16.47
CA PRO A 648 17.52 -24.04 15.55
C PRO A 648 16.10 -23.55 15.28
N PRO A 649 15.58 -23.77 14.06
CA PRO A 649 14.24 -23.31 13.72
C PRO A 649 13.22 -24.03 14.62
N PRO A 650 12.18 -23.33 15.10
CA PRO A 650 11.05 -24.04 15.69
C PRO A 650 10.47 -24.97 14.64
N PRO A 651 10.15 -26.24 14.98
CA PRO A 651 9.49 -27.13 14.05
C PRO A 651 8.19 -26.46 13.56
N PRO A 652 7.84 -26.61 12.26
CA PRO A 652 6.60 -26.05 11.77
C PRO A 652 5.44 -26.65 12.59
N PRO A 653 4.46 -25.83 13.02
CA PRO A 653 3.34 -26.32 13.82
C PRO A 653 2.66 -27.47 13.07
N ALA A 654 2.34 -28.56 13.79
CA ALA A 654 1.68 -29.71 13.22
C ALA A 654 0.36 -29.27 12.57
N GLY A 655 0.24 -29.45 11.26
CA GLY A 655 -0.91 -28.98 10.49
C GLY A 655 -0.85 -27.51 10.11
N HIS A 656 0.33 -26.92 9.88
CA HIS A 656 0.47 -25.61 9.27
C HIS A 656 -0.37 -25.55 7.97
N ILE A 657 -1.52 -24.89 8.04
CA ILE A 657 -2.42 -24.70 6.91
C ILE A 657 -1.83 -23.56 6.09
N PHE A 658 -1.43 -23.86 4.86
CA PHE A 658 -0.99 -22.83 3.92
C PHE A 658 -2.10 -21.79 3.80
N PRO A 659 -1.83 -20.50 4.06
CA PRO A 659 -2.85 -19.46 4.03
C PRO A 659 -3.42 -19.21 2.63
N ILE A 660 -2.88 -19.88 1.61
CA ILE A 660 -3.27 -19.69 0.22
C ILE A 660 -4.02 -20.92 -0.23
N VAL A 661 -5.32 -20.76 -0.41
CA VAL A 661 -6.09 -21.67 -1.26
C VAL A 661 -5.69 -21.32 -2.70
N PRO A 662 -5.09 -22.25 -3.46
CA PRO A 662 -4.80 -21.98 -4.86
C PRO A 662 -6.07 -21.55 -5.58
N ILE A 663 -5.98 -20.66 -6.56
CA ILE A 663 -7.16 -20.31 -7.38
C ILE A 663 -7.59 -21.59 -8.09
N ARG A 664 -8.68 -22.18 -7.59
CA ARG A 664 -9.31 -23.36 -8.15
C ARG A 664 -10.30 -22.90 -9.20
N LEU A 665 -9.95 -23.14 -10.46
CA LEU A 665 -10.86 -22.87 -11.57
C LEU A 665 -11.69 -24.14 -11.81
N PRO A 666 -13.03 -24.03 -11.88
CA PRO A 666 -13.87 -25.16 -12.29
C PRO A 666 -13.42 -25.75 -13.62
N GLU A 667 -13.54 -27.07 -13.76
CA GLU A 667 -13.31 -27.72 -15.05
C GLU A 667 -14.19 -27.10 -16.14
N GLY A 668 -13.58 -26.77 -17.30
CA GLY A 668 -14.25 -26.06 -18.39
C GLY A 668 -14.24 -24.53 -18.29
N THR A 669 -13.60 -23.93 -17.28
CA THR A 669 -13.43 -22.48 -17.22
C THR A 669 -12.68 -21.96 -18.46
N VAL A 670 -13.29 -21.02 -19.18
CA VAL A 670 -12.64 -20.35 -20.31
C VAL A 670 -11.63 -19.35 -19.77
N LEU A 671 -10.35 -19.54 -20.12
CA LEU A 671 -9.27 -18.62 -19.75
C LEU A 671 -9.36 -17.34 -20.59
N ASP A 672 -10.24 -16.44 -20.18
CA ASP A 672 -10.43 -15.14 -20.81
C ASP A 672 -9.64 -14.04 -20.09
N LYS A 673 -9.80 -12.80 -20.58
CA LYS A 673 -9.16 -11.62 -19.97
C LYS A 673 -9.58 -11.42 -18.51
N GLY A 674 -10.83 -11.75 -18.14
CA GLY A 674 -11.33 -11.61 -16.78
C GLY A 674 -10.60 -12.53 -15.81
N VAL A 675 -10.39 -13.79 -16.19
CA VAL A 675 -9.58 -14.74 -15.40
C VAL A 675 -8.15 -14.23 -15.21
N TYR A 676 -7.55 -13.70 -16.27
CA TYR A 676 -6.21 -13.11 -16.20
C TYR A 676 -6.17 -11.86 -15.29
N ASP A 677 -7.09 -10.90 -15.46
CA ASP A 677 -7.16 -9.69 -14.63
C ASP A 677 -7.42 -10.05 -13.15
N ASN A 678 -8.20 -11.10 -12.89
CA ASN A 678 -8.40 -11.64 -11.55
C ASN A 678 -7.10 -12.26 -10.98
N SER A 679 -6.36 -13.04 -11.79
CA SER A 679 -5.07 -13.60 -11.38
C SER A 679 -4.04 -12.51 -11.03
N LEU A 680 -4.02 -11.41 -11.79
CA LEU A 680 -3.16 -10.26 -11.51
C LEU A 680 -3.57 -9.55 -10.22
N THR A 681 -4.87 -9.37 -9.99
CA THR A 681 -5.39 -8.75 -8.78
C THR A 681 -5.06 -9.59 -7.55
N ALA A 682 -5.28 -10.90 -7.65
CA ALA A 682 -4.89 -11.89 -6.66
C ALA A 682 -3.39 -11.86 -6.35
N GLY A 683 -2.54 -11.85 -7.39
CA GLY A 683 -1.08 -11.74 -7.24
C GLY A 683 -0.67 -10.46 -6.51
N LYS A 684 -1.29 -9.31 -6.81
CA LYS A 684 -1.04 -8.05 -6.10
C LYS A 684 -1.43 -8.10 -4.62
N LEU A 685 -2.54 -8.77 -4.30
CA LEU A 685 -2.97 -8.97 -2.91
C LEU A 685 -2.05 -9.93 -2.16
N TYR A 686 -1.49 -10.91 -2.88
CA TYR A 686 -0.57 -11.87 -2.31
C TYR A 686 0.83 -11.26 -2.05
N LEU A 687 1.30 -10.39 -2.94
CA LEU A 687 2.51 -9.60 -2.76
C LEU A 687 2.28 -8.48 -1.74
N VAL A 688 2.14 -8.83 -0.46
CA VAL A 688 2.04 -7.90 0.68
C VAL A 688 3.07 -8.30 1.74
N GLY A 689 3.61 -7.30 2.45
CA GLY A 689 4.63 -7.51 3.48
C GLY A 689 5.90 -8.18 2.95
N HIS A 690 6.39 -9.18 3.68
CA HIS A 690 7.64 -9.90 3.40
C HIS A 690 7.62 -10.69 2.07
N ARG A 691 6.44 -11.04 1.56
CA ARG A 691 6.29 -11.77 0.29
C ARG A 691 6.75 -10.97 -0.93
N ARG A 692 6.63 -9.64 -0.87
CA ARG A 692 7.12 -8.75 -1.95
C ARG A 692 8.62 -8.94 -2.16
N ARG A 693 9.37 -8.87 -1.07
CA ARG A 693 10.82 -9.02 -1.06
C ARG A 693 11.21 -10.43 -1.50
N ALA A 694 10.64 -11.47 -0.91
CA ALA A 694 10.92 -12.86 -1.30
C ALA A 694 10.67 -13.13 -2.80
N ALA A 695 9.61 -12.54 -3.37
CA ALA A 695 9.31 -12.64 -4.79
C ALA A 695 10.37 -11.96 -5.67
N LEU A 696 10.82 -10.75 -5.28
CA LEU A 696 11.89 -10.02 -5.98
C LEU A 696 13.23 -10.78 -5.96
N LEU A 697 13.56 -11.40 -4.83
CA LEU A 697 14.80 -12.18 -4.62
C LEU A 697 14.79 -13.54 -5.34
N SER A 698 13.60 -14.06 -5.69
CA SER A 698 13.44 -15.36 -6.37
C SER A 698 14.08 -15.42 -7.77
N GLY A 699 14.43 -14.27 -8.36
CA GLY A 699 15.00 -14.16 -9.70
C GLY A 699 14.03 -14.59 -10.81
N GLY A 700 14.53 -14.65 -12.05
CA GLY A 700 13.81 -15.19 -13.20
C GLY A 700 12.45 -14.55 -13.46
N LEU A 701 11.45 -15.37 -13.81
CA LEU A 701 10.10 -14.91 -14.16
C LEU A 701 9.31 -14.41 -12.94
N VAL A 702 9.46 -15.05 -11.78
CA VAL A 702 8.76 -14.66 -10.54
C VAL A 702 9.15 -13.24 -10.13
N SER A 703 10.45 -12.92 -10.14
CA SER A 703 10.92 -11.56 -9.84
C SER A 703 10.38 -10.53 -10.81
N ARG A 704 10.34 -10.83 -12.12
CA ARG A 704 9.79 -9.91 -13.13
C ARG A 704 8.30 -9.65 -12.94
N ILE A 705 7.51 -10.69 -12.68
CA ILE A 705 6.07 -10.52 -12.38
C ILE A 705 5.88 -9.68 -11.12
N ALA A 706 6.69 -9.93 -10.08
CA ALA A 706 6.65 -9.13 -8.86
C ALA A 706 6.97 -7.65 -9.12
N GLN A 707 7.97 -7.35 -9.96
CA GLN A 707 8.31 -5.99 -10.37
C GLN A 707 7.12 -5.31 -11.07
N ASP A 708 6.50 -5.98 -12.03
CA ASP A 708 5.33 -5.47 -12.76
C ASP A 708 4.13 -5.24 -11.83
N MET A 709 3.94 -6.10 -10.84
CA MET A 709 2.85 -5.99 -9.88
C MET A 709 3.07 -4.87 -8.85
N ILE A 710 4.32 -4.65 -8.41
CA ILE A 710 4.70 -3.57 -7.48
C ILE A 710 4.65 -2.21 -8.20
N GLY A 711 5.04 -2.15 -9.48
CA GLY A 711 4.83 -1.00 -10.37
C GLY A 711 5.77 0.18 -10.17
N SER A 712 6.65 0.16 -9.16
CA SER A 712 7.66 1.19 -8.91
C SER A 712 9.06 0.56 -8.80
N PRO A 713 10.00 0.90 -9.72
CA PRO A 713 11.39 0.42 -9.64
C PRO A 713 12.07 0.84 -8.33
N ALA A 714 11.86 2.07 -7.89
CA ALA A 714 12.42 2.58 -6.63
C ALA A 714 11.90 1.80 -5.42
N GLU A 715 10.62 1.42 -5.42
CA GLU A 715 10.06 0.58 -4.36
C GLU A 715 10.65 -0.84 -4.40
N CYS A 716 10.87 -1.41 -5.59
CA CYS A 716 11.50 -2.72 -5.70
C CYS A 716 12.95 -2.70 -5.19
N GLU A 717 13.74 -1.69 -5.55
CA GLU A 717 15.09 -1.49 -5.04
C GLU A 717 15.09 -1.29 -3.52
N ARG A 718 14.17 -0.47 -2.99
CA ARG A 718 14.01 -0.31 -1.53
C ARG A 718 13.70 -1.64 -0.84
N LEU A 719 12.87 -2.49 -1.44
CA LEU A 719 12.46 -3.78 -0.87
C LEU A 719 13.59 -4.81 -0.84
N ILE A 720 14.44 -4.91 -1.89
CA ILE A 720 15.54 -5.88 -1.91
C ILE A 720 16.64 -5.55 -0.90
N PHE A 721 16.79 -4.28 -0.52
CA PHE A 721 17.75 -3.84 0.51
C PHE A 721 17.25 -4.03 1.93
N GLN A 722 15.97 -4.36 2.13
CA GLN A 722 15.48 -4.61 3.48
C GLN A 722 16.12 -5.88 4.05
N HIS A 723 16.36 -5.88 5.35
CA HIS A 723 16.69 -7.09 6.09
C HIS A 723 15.56 -8.12 5.96
N PRO A 724 15.87 -9.42 6.16
CA PRO A 724 14.85 -10.44 6.38
C PRO A 724 13.78 -9.96 7.35
N SER A 725 12.51 -10.23 7.03
CA SER A 725 11.43 -9.79 7.92
C SER A 725 11.54 -10.47 9.29
N PRO A 726 11.05 -9.85 10.38
CA PRO A 726 11.05 -10.50 11.70
C PRO A 726 10.33 -11.85 11.72
N ASN A 727 9.44 -12.12 10.76
CA ASN A 727 8.71 -13.38 10.63
C ASN A 727 9.61 -14.55 10.24
N VAL A 728 10.82 -14.31 9.71
CA VAL A 728 11.74 -15.40 9.32
C VAL A 728 12.10 -16.30 10.50
N LEU A 729 12.09 -15.74 11.72
CA LEU A 729 12.38 -16.44 12.96
C LEU A 729 11.27 -17.41 13.38
N GLY A 730 10.05 -17.24 12.87
CA GLY A 730 8.87 -17.98 13.31
C GLY A 730 8.64 -19.32 12.61
N SER A 731 9.45 -19.69 11.61
CA SER A 731 9.20 -20.90 10.81
C SER A 731 10.49 -21.51 10.24
N ALA A 732 10.59 -22.84 10.32
CA ALA A 732 11.64 -23.62 9.67
C ALA A 732 11.67 -23.48 8.14
N LEU A 733 10.56 -23.04 7.53
CA LEU A 733 10.48 -22.84 6.07
C LEU A 733 11.36 -21.69 5.58
N ASN A 734 11.79 -20.81 6.49
CA ASN A 734 12.66 -19.68 6.18
C ASN A 734 14.16 -20.01 6.29
N VAL A 735 14.51 -21.26 6.63
CA VAL A 735 15.92 -21.72 6.62
C VAL A 735 16.36 -21.94 5.19
N ILE A 736 17.36 -21.18 4.76
CA ILE A 736 17.99 -21.32 3.43
C ILE A 736 19.11 -22.35 3.47
N VAL A 737 19.97 -22.26 4.48
CA VAL A 737 21.15 -23.13 4.63
C VAL A 737 21.33 -23.50 6.10
N ASP A 738 21.43 -24.79 6.39
CA ASP A 738 21.93 -25.32 7.66
C ASP A 738 23.45 -25.47 7.55
N LEU A 739 24.21 -24.70 8.35
CA LEU A 739 25.68 -24.66 8.31
C LEU A 739 26.32 -25.87 9.02
N GLY A 740 25.54 -26.73 9.70
CA GLY A 740 25.99 -27.97 10.31
C GLY A 740 26.69 -27.83 11.67
N ASP A 741 27.01 -26.61 12.10
CA ASP A 741 27.62 -26.28 13.40
C ASP A 741 26.63 -25.64 14.39
N GLY A 742 25.33 -25.88 14.18
CA GLY A 742 24.24 -25.28 14.93
C GLY A 742 23.89 -23.86 14.48
N ARG A 743 24.54 -23.34 13.43
CA ARG A 743 24.17 -22.06 12.79
C ARG A 743 23.33 -22.30 11.55
N PHE A 744 22.41 -21.38 11.30
CA PHE A 744 21.46 -21.42 10.20
C PHE A 744 21.38 -20.05 9.53
N LEU A 745 21.20 -20.05 8.21
CA LEU A 745 20.93 -18.85 7.43
C LEU A 745 19.44 -18.72 7.16
N TYR A 746 18.83 -17.64 7.64
CA TYR A 746 17.39 -17.38 7.51
C TYR A 746 17.10 -16.23 6.54
N ASP A 747 16.08 -16.37 5.71
CA ASP A 747 15.57 -15.31 4.84
C ASP A 747 14.07 -15.48 4.55
N ASP A 748 13.43 -14.46 4.00
CA ASP A 748 12.06 -14.55 3.51
C ASP A 748 12.02 -15.44 2.26
N VAL A 749 11.26 -16.55 2.31
CA VAL A 749 11.15 -17.50 1.21
C VAL A 749 9.73 -17.56 0.67
N LEU A 750 9.62 -17.71 -0.65
CA LEU A 750 8.41 -18.21 -1.28
C LEU A 750 8.49 -19.72 -1.43
N GLU A 751 7.49 -20.42 -0.94
CA GLU A 751 7.25 -21.81 -1.21
C GLU A 751 6.89 -22.05 -2.69
N THR A 752 6.90 -23.32 -3.09
CA THR A 752 6.59 -23.72 -4.46
C THR A 752 5.16 -23.33 -4.86
N VAL A 753 4.17 -23.60 -4.01
CA VAL A 753 2.75 -23.27 -4.30
C VAL A 753 2.53 -21.77 -4.50
N GLU A 754 3.37 -20.95 -3.89
CA GLU A 754 3.27 -19.50 -3.89
C GLU A 754 3.93 -18.90 -5.11
N LYS A 755 5.04 -19.50 -5.54
CA LYS A 755 5.64 -19.23 -6.85
C LYS A 755 4.67 -19.62 -7.96
N ASP A 756 4.07 -20.79 -7.87
CA ASP A 756 3.06 -21.27 -8.84
C ASP A 756 1.87 -20.31 -8.90
N TYR A 757 1.40 -19.84 -7.74
CA TYR A 757 0.34 -18.84 -7.64
C TYR A 757 0.71 -17.52 -8.34
N LEU A 758 1.91 -16.98 -8.09
CA LEU A 758 2.39 -15.76 -8.74
C LEU A 758 2.58 -15.92 -10.24
N LEU A 759 2.93 -17.13 -10.69
CA LEU A 759 3.03 -17.48 -12.11
C LEU A 759 1.66 -17.66 -12.77
N GLY A 760 0.55 -17.53 -12.03
CA GLY A 760 -0.79 -17.74 -12.54
C GLY A 760 -1.10 -19.20 -12.84
N ILE A 761 -0.40 -20.15 -12.20
CA ILE A 761 -0.69 -21.58 -12.33
C ILE A 761 -1.98 -21.87 -11.55
N HIS A 762 -3.03 -22.22 -12.28
CA HIS A 762 -4.33 -22.57 -11.73
C HIS A 762 -4.45 -24.08 -11.52
N TYR A 763 -5.05 -24.50 -10.41
CA TYR A 763 -5.39 -25.90 -10.19
C TYR A 763 -6.82 -26.12 -10.67
N VAL A 764 -7.00 -27.08 -11.59
CA VAL A 764 -8.33 -27.48 -12.05
C VAL A 764 -8.88 -28.51 -11.06
N THR A 765 -9.99 -28.19 -10.41
CA THR A 765 -10.71 -29.18 -9.59
C THR A 765 -11.60 -30.03 -10.48
N ARG A 766 -11.42 -31.35 -10.41
CA ARG A 766 -12.36 -32.34 -10.94
C ARG A 766 -13.50 -32.59 -9.98
#